data_AF-A0A2G7LS66-F1
#
_entry.id   AF-A0A2G7LS66-F1
#
_cell.length_a   1.000
_cell.length_b   1.000
_cell.length_c   1.000
_cell.angle_alpha   90.00
_cell.angle_beta   90.00
_cell.angle_gamma   90.00
#
_symmetry.space_group_name_H-M   'P 1'
#
loop_
_entity.id
_entity.type
_entity.pdbx_description
1 polymer ?
#
loop_
_entity_poly.entity_id
_entity_poly.type
_entity_poly.pdbx_seq_one_letter_code
_entity_poly.pdbx_strand_id
1 'polypeptide(L)'
;MLGEIDYKRKPIQPQYFLAKPDREIISKLSEIFNDNIDVKLNDVAELSFTLPYFLDKHHKLKPNKNVSLIKERYLIKVVTGSQIDWFMVNDIEDNIDDSDVMNVKCYSLVRELSNKLIKSYSVEAYGADQVLNDLLTMGNTIWDIEYIDADFILTRRAFEYPSSTVLEAIYSVAEKYNAIVTFNTDKRTLRMTKPELTGNNRGWTVSHGKLMKNMIRNTSSEEMVTRLSASGKDGLGIQKVNPTGQNYIENYGYWIYPFERDANKTVISSSHWMSDSLCHALLDYEAFVESKTGLFKQYLEELEGYETQLNTLKIDLNKLQQDEKVVQEVTLAQQFGDKMYFEKYQHSGSSSREFKLNKGYNYAAMIKVDSSSGLTVSLNGSSKSTVSGQWVLLGKLNNLETTTITVNGTSTGVFMQVATISIEEYQMAGNDNVIVERYSLDNKENQINLKQIEISNKLNQITNVQNRINGLQTLLDSENNFTSAQLQELNYFVIEREFADDVYIDEQDLYDATLEKFKELQVPQLSVEIDIVNFLEIVEEQRNWDKLTLGDFVNVKYEPLDIALTARISEISYDYGGSSIKLTLSNAKNVNDESTRIEKFLSNSKNTTIVVGNGRPDWTKAVADSSEMSRLFENVWNKVTNEVNMASNEFVTLDRTGLTIVDPNDHLRFLRATHGVIALTRSGGLKYESALTADGLIAEQVLGKIILGQRVVIGDTTGVFTIEGSKLMIDDRCGRPVVRLGLTSELPDVFGLHVNRYASSNCNDRTITNVSGMDNSRGFYIDKIRNGVTSNVLGLSLDGNFRLRVGDDNQVIVINEFGLGIGSDVWANAPFRVDYFGNCYLNALFADRAEIKNSKFLNGAIEGSSLTLRDGDGVFKIFPKIGMWAGRISEGAEDFDNAAFSVDLFGNLKAHKAKFYGKAGELLIDTDAGVIDLDHFDMINVGKLMAEMLEVNTILADDGYINNLTVNRLKTIGKDANVGQYIDYIDIQDNFQRYVTAQVSAKEQAKDSRNRLLFWQDSEKRILTTENTGIIAYSYTLPKESMKIKRETTFEGSGDAAQPVEKIGTGDGGANDRAKMVNTKYNGGYKQEYKASNTAKVRSIDYKDDGVYIISAESNVQIASKEFNIIADGGNVKIALPNGTTFEMTSTGDINAKASRNMNFEAAGTMNLKANRINLN
;
A
#
# COMPACT_ATOMS: atom_id res chain seq x y z
N MET A 1 28.36 33.37 23.14
CA MET A 1 29.29 34.16 22.30
C MET A 1 28.49 34.74 21.15
N LEU A 2 28.83 35.94 20.67
CA LEU A 2 28.40 36.38 19.34
C LEU A 2 29.22 35.56 18.31
N GLY A 3 28.59 35.11 17.23
CA GLY A 3 29.29 34.44 16.14
C GLY A 3 30.17 35.42 15.36
N GLU A 4 31.13 34.91 14.60
CA GLU A 4 31.99 35.74 13.75
C GLU A 4 31.14 36.43 12.66
N ILE A 5 31.11 37.77 12.68
CA ILE A 5 30.40 38.58 11.68
C ILE A 5 31.34 38.79 10.49
N ASP A 6 30.92 38.40 9.29
CA ASP A 6 31.71 38.63 8.08
C ASP A 6 31.46 40.03 7.55
N TYR A 7 32.31 40.98 7.95
CA TYR A 7 32.31 42.37 7.47
C TYR A 7 32.54 42.52 5.96
N LYS A 8 32.83 41.44 5.21
CA LYS A 8 32.91 41.47 3.73
C LYS A 8 31.58 41.13 3.06
N ARG A 9 30.65 40.46 3.75
CA ARG A 9 29.28 40.22 3.25
C ARG A 9 28.49 41.53 3.29
N LYS A 10 27.99 41.94 2.12
CA LYS A 10 27.11 43.11 1.98
C LYS A 10 25.66 42.75 2.29
N PRO A 11 24.84 43.71 2.73
CA PRO A 11 23.37 43.64 2.71
C PRO A 11 22.81 42.99 1.44
N ILE A 12 21.78 42.16 1.58
CA ILE A 12 21.11 41.51 0.45
C ILE A 12 20.02 42.46 -0.07
N GLN A 13 20.39 43.28 -1.05
CA GLN A 13 19.45 44.13 -1.80
C GLN A 13 19.23 43.58 -3.22
N PRO A 14 17.99 43.66 -3.76
CA PRO A 14 17.67 43.20 -5.11
C PRO A 14 18.37 44.04 -6.17
N GLN A 15 18.63 43.42 -7.33
CA GLN A 15 19.13 44.13 -8.52
C GLN A 15 18.23 43.84 -9.72
N TYR A 16 17.69 44.92 -10.29
CA TYR A 16 16.72 44.88 -11.37
C TYR A 16 17.37 45.11 -12.73
N PHE A 17 17.08 44.21 -13.69
CA PHE A 17 17.54 44.32 -15.07
C PHE A 17 16.36 44.17 -16.02
N LEU A 18 16.17 45.15 -16.89
CA LEU A 18 15.16 45.13 -17.93
C LEU A 18 15.61 44.25 -19.10
N ALA A 19 14.73 43.38 -19.57
CA ALA A 19 14.98 42.41 -20.63
C ALA A 19 13.81 42.30 -21.61
N LYS A 20 14.09 41.81 -22.81
CA LYS A 20 13.07 41.40 -23.78
C LYS A 20 12.38 40.08 -23.36
N PRO A 21 11.25 39.70 -24.00
CA PRO A 21 10.62 38.39 -23.80
C PRO A 21 11.51 37.17 -24.08
N ASP A 22 12.51 37.33 -24.95
CA ASP A 22 13.55 36.33 -25.26
C ASP A 22 14.68 36.24 -24.21
N ARG A 23 14.58 37.04 -23.14
CA ARG A 23 15.56 37.23 -22.05
C ARG A 23 16.85 37.97 -22.40
N GLU A 24 16.95 38.62 -23.57
CA GLU A 24 18.06 39.55 -23.85
C GLU A 24 17.97 40.76 -22.89
N ILE A 25 19.03 40.98 -22.09
CA ILE A 25 19.11 42.11 -21.15
C ILE A 25 19.35 43.41 -21.92
N ILE A 26 18.42 44.35 -21.80
CA ILE A 26 18.43 45.67 -22.47
C ILE A 26 19.15 46.70 -21.60
N SER A 27 18.87 46.74 -20.30
CA SER A 27 19.37 47.77 -19.38
C SER A 27 19.36 47.30 -17.93
N LYS A 28 20.10 48.00 -17.06
CA LYS A 28 19.97 47.87 -15.60
C LYS A 28 19.10 49.01 -15.08
N LEU A 29 18.08 48.67 -14.30
CA LEU A 29 17.24 49.63 -13.58
C LEU A 29 17.92 49.86 -12.22
N SER A 30 18.63 50.99 -12.10
CA SER A 30 19.42 51.35 -10.89
C SER A 30 18.85 52.58 -10.16
N GLU A 31 17.70 53.04 -10.63
CA GLU A 31 16.99 54.26 -10.22
C GLU A 31 15.53 53.98 -9.88
N ILE A 32 15.21 52.70 -9.63
CA ILE A 32 13.99 52.23 -9.01
C ILE A 32 13.93 52.72 -7.56
N PHE A 33 12.71 52.99 -7.09
CA PHE A 33 12.38 53.15 -5.67
C PHE A 33 10.93 52.68 -5.43
N ASN A 34 10.50 52.60 -4.16
CA ASN A 34 9.22 52.03 -3.75
C ASN A 34 8.99 50.62 -4.33
N ASP A 35 10.05 49.81 -4.36
CA ASP A 35 10.02 48.42 -4.79
C ASP A 35 9.44 47.50 -3.71
N ASN A 36 8.36 46.81 -4.07
CA ASN A 36 7.72 45.77 -3.27
C ASN A 36 7.65 44.45 -4.06
N ILE A 37 7.95 43.33 -3.40
CA ILE A 37 7.80 41.98 -3.95
C ILE A 37 6.92 41.14 -3.02
N ASP A 38 5.76 40.73 -3.51
CA ASP A 38 4.82 39.87 -2.78
C ASP A 38 4.94 38.43 -3.28
N VAL A 39 5.49 37.54 -2.45
CA VAL A 39 5.71 36.12 -2.76
C VAL A 39 4.79 35.25 -1.90
N LYS A 40 3.86 34.55 -2.55
CA LYS A 40 2.83 33.72 -1.91
C LYS A 40 3.06 32.24 -2.19
N LEU A 41 2.58 31.39 -1.29
CA LEU A 41 2.54 29.95 -1.47
C LEU A 41 1.30 29.60 -2.31
N ASN A 42 1.45 28.73 -3.33
CA ASN A 42 0.40 28.32 -4.26
C ASN A 42 -0.35 29.44 -5.03
N ASP A 43 0.21 30.66 -5.13
CA ASP A 43 -0.30 31.76 -5.97
C ASP A 43 0.87 32.41 -6.77
N VAL A 44 0.54 33.31 -7.71
CA VAL A 44 1.51 34.02 -8.56
C VAL A 44 2.11 35.20 -7.78
N ALA A 45 3.43 35.20 -7.63
CA ALA A 45 4.15 36.32 -7.00
C ALA A 45 4.07 37.61 -7.84
N GLU A 46 4.02 38.76 -7.17
CA GLU A 46 3.88 40.08 -7.76
C GLU A 46 5.10 40.96 -7.43
N LEU A 47 5.48 41.83 -8.36
CA LEU A 47 6.53 42.85 -8.21
C LEU A 47 5.95 44.19 -8.63
N SER A 48 6.05 45.20 -7.77
CA SER A 48 5.73 46.58 -8.12
C SER A 48 6.90 47.51 -7.80
N PHE A 49 7.09 48.56 -8.61
CA PHE A 49 8.13 49.57 -8.39
C PHE A 49 7.79 50.90 -9.07
N THR A 50 8.45 51.96 -8.63
CA THR A 50 8.35 53.31 -9.21
C THR A 50 9.65 53.68 -9.94
N LEU A 51 9.54 54.37 -11.08
CA LEU A 51 10.64 55.02 -11.79
C LEU A 51 10.39 56.53 -11.90
N PRO A 52 11.41 57.39 -11.67
CA PRO A 52 11.29 58.82 -11.90
C PRO A 52 11.46 59.13 -13.39
N TYR A 53 10.65 60.06 -13.92
CA TYR A 53 10.79 60.55 -15.30
C TYR A 53 12.10 61.32 -15.51
N PHE A 54 12.62 61.99 -14.48
CA PHE A 54 13.85 62.77 -14.53
C PHE A 54 14.82 62.38 -13.41
N LEU A 55 16.10 62.27 -13.77
CA LEU A 55 17.21 62.01 -12.84
C LEU A 55 18.04 63.28 -12.68
N ASP A 56 18.26 63.76 -11.46
CA ASP A 56 19.29 64.76 -11.21
C ASP A 56 20.69 64.13 -11.40
N LYS A 57 21.48 64.67 -12.32
CA LYS A 57 22.91 64.35 -12.46
C LYS A 57 23.73 65.64 -12.52
N HIS A 58 24.20 66.05 -11.33
CA HIS A 58 24.96 67.27 -11.02
C HIS A 58 24.13 68.57 -11.10
N HIS A 59 23.03 68.62 -10.34
CA HIS A 59 22.06 69.72 -10.29
C HIS A 59 21.46 70.07 -11.67
N LYS A 60 21.19 69.01 -12.44
CA LYS A 60 20.57 69.05 -13.77
C LYS A 60 19.71 67.81 -13.97
N LEU A 61 18.39 68.02 -13.99
CA LEU A 61 17.42 67.03 -14.42
C LEU A 61 17.74 66.57 -15.85
N LYS A 62 17.79 65.25 -16.06
CA LYS A 62 17.92 64.60 -17.36
C LYS A 62 16.84 63.52 -17.46
N PRO A 63 16.15 63.37 -18.60
CA PRO A 63 15.12 62.35 -18.75
C PRO A 63 15.72 60.95 -18.51
N ASN A 64 15.00 60.13 -17.75
CA ASN A 64 15.39 58.75 -17.51
C ASN A 64 15.24 57.95 -18.82
N LYS A 65 16.33 57.31 -19.26
CA LYS A 65 16.32 56.49 -20.47
C LYS A 65 15.44 55.25 -20.31
N ASN A 66 15.42 54.66 -19.13
CA ASN A 66 14.76 53.38 -18.88
C ASN A 66 13.22 53.48 -18.94
N VAL A 67 12.65 54.61 -18.58
CA VAL A 67 11.20 54.93 -18.73
C VAL A 67 10.76 54.76 -20.20
N SER A 68 11.58 55.16 -21.17
CA SER A 68 11.30 54.96 -22.61
C SER A 68 11.61 53.55 -23.15
N LEU A 69 12.16 52.66 -22.32
CA LEU A 69 12.56 51.29 -22.69
C LEU A 69 11.66 50.22 -22.06
N ILE A 70 11.06 50.47 -20.90
CA ILE A 70 10.02 49.60 -20.33
C ILE A 70 8.80 49.58 -21.25
N LYS A 71 8.21 48.39 -21.40
CA LYS A 71 6.99 48.11 -22.15
C LYS A 71 6.26 46.95 -21.51
N GLU A 72 4.97 46.86 -21.78
CA GLU A 72 4.15 45.70 -21.46
C GLU A 72 4.75 44.43 -22.06
N ARG A 73 4.64 43.31 -21.36
CA ARG A 73 5.25 42.00 -21.68
C ARG A 73 6.78 41.95 -21.70
N TYR A 74 7.51 43.05 -21.48
CA TYR A 74 8.96 42.97 -21.23
C TYR A 74 9.21 42.29 -19.88
N LEU A 75 10.42 41.76 -19.69
CA LEU A 75 10.78 41.00 -18.50
C LEU A 75 11.68 41.82 -17.58
N ILE A 76 11.46 41.70 -16.27
CA ILE A 76 12.34 42.21 -15.22
C ILE A 76 13.03 41.00 -14.60
N LYS A 77 14.36 40.92 -14.78
CA LYS A 77 15.21 39.99 -14.03
C LYS A 77 15.55 40.63 -12.69
N VAL A 78 15.14 40.00 -11.61
CA VAL A 78 15.50 40.33 -10.23
C VAL A 78 16.62 39.40 -9.80
N VAL A 79 17.68 39.94 -9.22
CA VAL A 79 18.79 39.15 -8.65
C VAL A 79 18.96 39.53 -7.18
N THR A 80 18.65 38.60 -6.28
CA THR A 80 18.64 38.81 -4.83
C THR A 80 19.57 37.80 -4.17
N GLY A 81 20.78 38.25 -3.82
CA GLY A 81 21.84 37.36 -3.32
C GLY A 81 22.27 36.35 -4.39
N SER A 82 21.95 35.07 -4.18
CA SER A 82 22.15 33.99 -5.16
C SER A 82 20.88 33.57 -5.90
N GLN A 83 19.72 34.11 -5.53
CA GLN A 83 18.44 33.83 -6.17
C GLN A 83 18.24 34.72 -7.40
N ILE A 84 17.63 34.14 -8.43
CA ILE A 84 17.28 34.82 -9.68
C ILE A 84 15.81 34.56 -9.93
N ASP A 85 15.04 35.64 -10.07
CA ASP A 85 13.64 35.56 -10.47
C ASP A 85 13.31 36.46 -11.65
N TRP A 86 12.32 36.05 -12.43
CA TRP A 86 11.83 36.76 -13.60
C TRP A 86 10.36 37.13 -13.41
N PHE A 87 10.07 38.40 -13.65
CA PHE A 87 8.71 38.94 -13.66
C PHE A 87 8.43 39.52 -15.06
N MET A 88 7.18 39.49 -15.49
CA MET A 88 6.68 40.08 -16.73
C MET A 88 5.91 41.36 -16.42
N VAL A 89 6.32 42.47 -17.02
CA VAL A 89 5.59 43.75 -16.93
C VAL A 89 4.18 43.54 -17.48
N ASN A 90 3.17 43.86 -16.68
CA ASN A 90 1.76 43.73 -17.07
C ASN A 90 1.10 45.10 -17.23
N ASP A 91 1.27 45.97 -16.23
CA ASP A 91 0.62 47.29 -16.17
C ASP A 91 1.67 48.38 -15.95
N ILE A 92 1.49 49.50 -16.64
CA ILE A 92 2.32 50.71 -16.53
C ILE A 92 1.34 51.87 -16.29
N GLU A 93 1.56 52.64 -15.24
CA GLU A 93 0.68 53.73 -14.81
C GLU A 93 1.50 55.01 -14.63
N ASP A 94 1.32 55.96 -15.54
CA ASP A 94 2.00 57.26 -15.51
C ASP A 94 1.25 58.22 -14.60
N ASN A 95 1.86 58.59 -13.45
CA ASN A 95 1.30 59.57 -12.54
C ASN A 95 1.90 60.95 -12.82
N ILE A 96 1.07 61.83 -13.37
CA ILE A 96 1.42 63.17 -13.87
C ILE A 96 0.96 64.29 -12.92
N ASP A 97 0.73 63.97 -11.64
CA ASP A 97 0.64 64.95 -10.54
C ASP A 97 2.06 65.36 -10.06
N ASP A 98 2.17 66.05 -8.91
CA ASP A 98 3.35 66.72 -8.31
C ASP A 98 4.68 65.91 -8.18
N SER A 99 4.75 64.66 -8.66
CA SER A 99 5.91 63.76 -8.49
C SER A 99 6.64 63.32 -9.77
N ASP A 100 6.07 63.48 -10.98
CA ASP A 100 6.70 63.08 -12.26
C ASP A 100 7.22 61.61 -12.25
N VAL A 101 6.33 60.63 -12.03
CA VAL A 101 6.69 59.19 -11.87
C VAL A 101 5.90 58.22 -12.75
N MET A 102 6.56 57.13 -13.12
CA MET A 102 5.96 55.94 -13.75
C MET A 102 5.91 54.81 -12.73
N ASN A 103 4.71 54.32 -12.41
CA ASN A 103 4.51 53.11 -11.62
C ASN A 103 4.45 51.90 -12.55
N VAL A 104 5.07 50.78 -12.16
CA VAL A 104 5.10 49.55 -12.96
C VAL A 104 4.69 48.37 -12.10
N LYS A 105 3.74 47.56 -12.60
CA LYS A 105 3.32 46.30 -11.98
C LYS A 105 3.67 45.12 -12.87
N CYS A 106 4.31 44.12 -12.26
CA CYS A 106 4.82 42.93 -12.90
C CYS A 106 4.32 41.68 -12.16
N TYR A 107 4.03 40.62 -12.91
CA TYR A 107 3.67 39.31 -12.35
C TYR A 107 4.80 38.32 -12.61
N SER A 108 5.01 37.35 -11.73
CA SER A 108 6.00 36.27 -11.93
C SER A 108 5.85 35.62 -13.31
N LEU A 109 6.97 35.20 -13.90
CA LEU A 109 7.03 34.59 -15.25
C LEU A 109 6.13 33.35 -15.38
N VAL A 110 5.73 32.73 -14.26
CA VAL A 110 4.67 31.70 -14.17
C VAL A 110 3.41 32.10 -14.93
N ARG A 111 3.07 33.40 -14.98
CA ARG A 111 1.92 33.92 -15.74
C ARG A 111 2.01 33.64 -17.26
N GLU A 112 3.16 33.23 -17.81
CA GLU A 112 3.24 32.64 -19.16
C GLU A 112 2.24 31.47 -19.34
N LEU A 113 2.08 30.63 -18.31
CA LEU A 113 1.18 29.47 -18.32
C LEU A 113 -0.31 29.87 -18.35
N SER A 114 -0.67 31.06 -17.85
CA SER A 114 -2.05 31.58 -17.95
C SER A 114 -2.40 32.07 -19.37
N ASN A 115 -1.41 32.21 -20.25
CA ASN A 115 -1.62 32.56 -21.67
C ASN A 115 -1.72 31.30 -22.57
N LYS A 116 -1.77 30.10 -21.97
CA LYS A 116 -1.85 28.81 -22.66
C LYS A 116 -3.18 28.15 -22.32
N LEU A 117 -3.92 27.72 -23.35
CA LEU A 117 -5.29 27.21 -23.23
C LEU A 117 -5.36 25.70 -23.50
N ILE A 118 -6.14 25.01 -22.69
CA ILE A 118 -6.50 23.60 -22.87
C ILE A 118 -7.98 23.57 -23.30
N LYS A 119 -8.26 22.95 -24.45
CA LYS A 119 -9.61 22.95 -25.06
C LYS A 119 -10.55 21.88 -24.53
N SER A 120 -9.99 20.82 -23.97
CA SER A 120 -10.65 19.69 -23.32
C SER A 120 -9.54 18.77 -22.82
N TYR A 121 -9.65 18.29 -21.58
CA TYR A 121 -8.86 17.21 -21.02
C TYR A 121 -9.76 16.38 -20.12
N SER A 122 -9.69 15.05 -20.21
CA SER A 122 -10.50 14.15 -19.40
C SER A 122 -9.78 12.81 -19.26
N VAL A 123 -9.50 12.40 -18.02
CA VAL A 123 -8.87 11.11 -17.67
C VAL A 123 -9.47 10.58 -16.37
N GLU A 124 -9.68 9.26 -16.28
CA GLU A 124 -10.36 8.64 -15.14
C GLU A 124 -9.42 8.26 -13.99
N ALA A 125 -8.16 7.89 -14.28
CA ALA A 125 -7.24 7.32 -13.29
C ALA A 125 -5.75 7.57 -13.62
N TYR A 126 -5.33 8.83 -13.69
CA TYR A 126 -3.94 9.22 -13.95
C TYR A 126 -3.23 9.75 -12.69
N GLY A 127 -1.90 9.73 -12.69
CA GLY A 127 -1.08 10.34 -11.62
C GLY A 127 -0.76 11.80 -11.93
N ALA A 128 -0.32 12.55 -10.92
CA ALA A 128 0.07 13.96 -11.08
C ALA A 128 1.16 14.15 -12.13
N ASP A 129 2.08 13.19 -12.27
CA ASP A 129 3.14 13.19 -13.29
C ASP A 129 2.57 13.15 -14.71
N GLN A 130 1.65 12.23 -14.98
CA GLN A 130 1.03 12.06 -16.28
C GLN A 130 0.20 13.30 -16.63
N VAL A 131 -0.65 13.73 -15.69
CA VAL A 131 -1.52 14.91 -15.87
C VAL A 131 -0.69 16.18 -16.11
N LEU A 132 0.33 16.46 -15.29
CA LEU A 132 1.13 17.67 -15.47
C LEU A 132 1.92 17.66 -16.78
N ASN A 133 2.44 16.50 -17.21
CA ASN A 133 3.09 16.38 -18.54
C ASN A 133 2.09 16.62 -19.67
N ASP A 134 0.88 16.06 -19.60
CA ASP A 134 -0.17 16.27 -20.60
C ASP A 134 -0.60 17.74 -20.65
N LEU A 135 -0.86 18.39 -19.51
CA LEU A 135 -1.25 19.79 -19.42
C LEU A 135 -0.18 20.73 -20.02
N LEU A 136 1.10 20.51 -19.69
CA LEU A 136 2.24 21.27 -20.23
C LEU A 136 2.39 21.04 -21.75
N THR A 137 2.23 19.80 -22.22
CA THR A 137 2.35 19.43 -23.63
C THR A 137 1.20 19.98 -24.47
N MET A 138 -0.05 19.77 -24.04
CA MET A 138 -1.26 20.25 -24.72
C MET A 138 -1.35 21.77 -24.76
N GLY A 139 -0.86 22.44 -23.71
CA GLY A 139 -0.69 23.89 -23.68
C GLY A 139 0.43 24.42 -24.59
N ASN A 140 1.24 23.54 -25.19
CA ASN A 140 2.45 23.88 -25.95
C ASN A 140 3.32 24.87 -25.14
N THR A 141 3.65 24.50 -23.90
CA THR A 141 4.45 25.32 -22.99
C THR A 141 5.95 25.21 -23.32
N ILE A 142 6.75 25.96 -22.58
CA ILE A 142 8.22 25.85 -22.52
C ILE A 142 8.65 25.74 -21.04
N TRP A 143 7.85 25.00 -20.28
CA TRP A 143 8.00 24.78 -18.84
C TRP A 143 8.01 23.28 -18.57
N ASP A 144 8.95 22.83 -17.75
CA ASP A 144 9.22 21.40 -17.49
C ASP A 144 8.97 21.03 -16.02
N ILE A 145 8.87 19.73 -15.75
CA ILE A 145 8.74 19.19 -14.38
C ILE A 145 10.14 18.88 -13.83
N GLU A 146 10.49 19.47 -12.69
CA GLU A 146 11.76 19.21 -11.98
C GLU A 146 11.61 18.16 -10.86
N TYR A 147 10.46 18.10 -10.18
CA TYR A 147 10.19 17.08 -9.16
C TYR A 147 8.70 16.95 -8.82
N ILE A 148 8.23 15.72 -8.59
CA ILE A 148 6.91 15.43 -8.01
C ILE A 148 7.12 14.37 -6.91
N ASP A 149 6.49 14.54 -5.74
CA ASP A 149 6.54 13.53 -4.68
C ASP A 149 5.93 12.19 -5.12
N ALA A 150 6.58 11.08 -4.75
CA ALA A 150 6.28 9.74 -5.26
C ALA A 150 4.81 9.34 -5.08
N ASP A 151 4.18 9.70 -3.96
CA ASP A 151 2.78 9.36 -3.67
C ASP A 151 1.81 10.03 -4.66
N PHE A 152 2.13 11.22 -5.18
CA PHE A 152 1.33 11.89 -6.21
C PHE A 152 1.51 11.24 -7.60
N ILE A 153 2.60 10.50 -7.82
CA ILE A 153 2.87 9.69 -9.01
C ILE A 153 2.14 8.33 -8.91
N LEU A 154 2.03 7.78 -7.71
CA LEU A 154 1.41 6.47 -7.45
C LEU A 154 -0.13 6.57 -7.34
N THR A 155 -0.65 7.53 -6.58
CA THR A 155 -2.09 7.74 -6.37
C THR A 155 -2.74 8.25 -7.65
N ARG A 156 -3.59 7.41 -8.26
CA ARG A 156 -4.36 7.74 -9.45
C ARG A 156 -5.65 8.48 -9.09
N ARG A 157 -5.99 9.53 -9.85
CA ARG A 157 -7.24 10.30 -9.69
C ARG A 157 -7.84 10.64 -11.06
N ALA A 158 -9.14 10.93 -11.06
CA ALA A 158 -9.84 11.49 -12.22
C ALA A 158 -9.61 13.01 -12.34
N PHE A 159 -9.48 13.52 -13.56
CA PHE A 159 -9.35 14.95 -13.87
C PHE A 159 -10.15 15.29 -15.13
N GLU A 160 -10.98 16.33 -15.05
CA GLU A 160 -11.71 16.88 -16.20
C GLU A 160 -11.54 18.40 -16.27
N TYR A 161 -11.06 18.89 -17.41
CA TYR A 161 -10.96 20.32 -17.72
C TYR A 161 -11.65 20.60 -19.06
N PRO A 162 -12.96 20.93 -19.06
CA PRO A 162 -13.72 21.19 -20.29
C PRO A 162 -13.22 22.41 -21.08
N SER A 163 -12.63 23.39 -20.39
CA SER A 163 -11.86 24.50 -20.95
C SER A 163 -11.16 25.22 -19.80
N SER A 164 -9.83 25.33 -19.81
CA SER A 164 -9.04 26.01 -18.76
C SER A 164 -7.74 26.60 -19.30
N THR A 165 -7.06 27.40 -18.48
CA THR A 165 -5.64 27.71 -18.71
C THR A 165 -4.73 26.62 -18.12
N VAL A 166 -3.51 26.48 -18.63
CA VAL A 166 -2.54 25.51 -18.08
C VAL A 166 -2.22 25.82 -16.61
N LEU A 167 -2.14 27.10 -16.24
CA LEU A 167 -1.88 27.51 -14.86
C LEU A 167 -3.03 27.13 -13.91
N GLU A 168 -4.28 27.40 -14.32
CA GLU A 168 -5.50 27.02 -13.61
C GLU A 168 -5.59 25.49 -13.41
N ALA A 169 -5.25 24.72 -14.44
CA ALA A 169 -5.21 23.26 -14.33
C ALA A 169 -4.10 22.76 -13.40
N ILE A 170 -2.88 23.33 -13.46
CA ILE A 170 -1.78 22.95 -12.54
C ILE A 170 -2.15 23.20 -11.08
N TYR A 171 -2.76 24.34 -10.76
CA TYR A 171 -3.22 24.62 -9.40
C TYR A 171 -4.40 23.72 -8.98
N SER A 172 -5.33 23.38 -9.88
CA SER A 172 -6.39 22.41 -9.61
C SER A 172 -5.85 20.99 -9.33
N VAL A 173 -4.78 20.56 -10.02
CA VAL A 173 -4.07 19.30 -9.69
C VAL A 173 -3.46 19.40 -8.29
N ALA A 174 -2.81 20.52 -7.97
CA ALA A 174 -2.22 20.75 -6.65
C ALA A 174 -3.25 20.73 -5.51
N GLU A 175 -4.39 21.39 -5.71
CA GLU A 175 -5.53 21.41 -4.80
C GLU A 175 -6.04 19.99 -4.54
N LYS A 176 -6.30 19.20 -5.59
CA LYS A 176 -6.81 17.83 -5.47
C LYS A 176 -5.83 16.86 -4.79
N TYR A 177 -4.52 17.11 -4.84
CA TYR A 177 -3.50 16.36 -4.11
C TYR A 177 -3.11 16.98 -2.76
N ASN A 178 -3.70 18.11 -2.34
CA ASN A 178 -3.24 18.95 -1.22
C ASN A 178 -1.72 19.17 -1.27
N ALA A 179 -1.21 19.64 -2.42
CA ALA A 179 0.21 19.77 -2.69
C ALA A 179 0.68 21.22 -2.74
N ILE A 180 1.95 21.44 -2.41
CA ILE A 180 2.64 22.70 -2.59
C ILE A 180 3.29 22.71 -3.97
N VAL A 181 2.98 23.71 -4.79
CA VAL A 181 3.64 23.95 -6.09
C VAL A 181 4.66 25.08 -5.94
N THR A 182 5.90 24.80 -6.30
CA THR A 182 6.97 25.80 -6.39
C THR A 182 7.45 25.90 -7.84
N PHE A 183 7.51 27.12 -8.37
CA PHE A 183 7.99 27.41 -9.72
C PHE A 183 9.38 28.07 -9.67
N ASN A 184 10.31 27.57 -10.47
CA ASN A 184 11.61 28.18 -10.69
C ASN A 184 11.55 29.02 -11.98
N THR A 185 11.44 30.34 -11.84
CA THR A 185 11.25 31.22 -13.00
C THR A 185 12.49 31.31 -13.90
N ASP A 186 13.72 31.15 -13.38
CA ASP A 186 14.94 31.18 -14.19
C ASP A 186 15.07 29.90 -15.05
N LYS A 187 14.83 28.71 -14.48
CA LYS A 187 14.82 27.45 -15.24
C LYS A 187 13.58 27.23 -16.11
N ARG A 188 12.45 27.88 -15.77
CA ARG A 188 11.09 27.47 -16.20
C ARG A 188 10.72 26.04 -15.77
N THR A 189 11.08 25.65 -14.54
CA THR A 189 10.66 24.36 -13.98
C THR A 189 9.57 24.53 -12.92
N LEU A 190 8.73 23.52 -12.75
CA LEU A 190 7.82 23.38 -11.61
C LEU A 190 8.17 22.16 -10.77
N ARG A 191 7.86 22.22 -9.47
CA ARG A 191 7.84 21.05 -8.59
C ARG A 191 6.59 21.01 -7.72
N MET A 192 6.17 19.80 -7.36
CA MET A 192 4.99 19.52 -6.54
C MET A 192 5.39 18.65 -5.34
N THR A 193 5.17 19.14 -4.11
CA THR A 193 5.59 18.45 -2.87
C THR A 193 4.50 18.41 -1.81
N LYS A 194 4.52 17.40 -0.93
CA LYS A 194 3.61 17.31 0.21
C LYS A 194 3.83 18.46 1.20
N PRO A 195 2.77 19.05 1.80
CA PRO A 195 2.88 20.01 2.88
C PRO A 195 3.70 19.49 4.07
N GLU A 196 3.66 18.19 4.36
CA GLU A 196 4.40 17.59 5.49
C GLU A 196 5.90 17.44 5.21
N LEU A 197 6.27 17.31 3.93
CA LEU A 197 7.66 17.17 3.47
C LEU A 197 8.28 18.52 3.06
N THR A 198 7.54 19.62 3.25
CA THR A 198 7.92 20.96 2.78
C THR A 198 7.95 21.95 3.95
N GLY A 199 9.08 22.60 4.14
CA GLY A 199 9.26 23.60 5.19
C GLY A 199 9.97 23.06 6.43
N ASN A 200 11.13 23.61 6.75
CA ASN A 200 11.88 23.29 7.96
C ASN A 200 11.63 24.33 9.06
N ASN A 201 11.73 23.94 10.34
CA ASN A 201 11.91 24.92 11.42
C ASN A 201 13.40 25.19 11.60
N ARG A 202 13.94 26.21 10.92
CA ARG A 202 15.37 26.60 11.02
C ARG A 202 15.74 27.29 12.35
N GLY A 203 14.87 27.23 13.36
CA GLY A 203 15.06 27.86 14.67
C GLY A 203 15.08 29.40 14.60
N TRP A 204 14.47 29.99 13.57
CA TRP A 204 14.28 31.44 13.52
C TRP A 204 13.11 31.83 14.42
N THR A 205 13.31 32.89 15.22
CA THR A 205 12.35 33.36 16.21
C THR A 205 12.18 34.87 16.07
N VAL A 206 10.94 35.30 15.87
CA VAL A 206 10.52 36.70 15.88
C VAL A 206 9.81 36.96 17.20
N SER A 207 10.17 38.04 17.92
CA SER A 207 9.59 38.31 19.24
C SER A 207 9.31 39.78 19.48
N HIS A 208 8.46 40.07 20.46
CA HIS A 208 8.27 41.43 20.96
C HIS A 208 9.65 42.06 21.30
N GLY A 209 9.84 43.32 20.92
CA GLY A 209 11.12 44.04 21.08
C GLY A 209 12.28 43.56 20.21
N LYS A 210 12.13 42.51 19.37
CA LYS A 210 13.21 41.99 18.52
C LYS A 210 12.70 41.53 17.14
N LEU A 211 13.09 42.29 16.11
CA LEU A 211 12.64 42.18 14.71
C LEU A 211 11.17 42.50 14.45
N MET A 212 10.25 42.18 15.37
CA MET A 212 8.82 42.48 15.23
C MET A 212 8.53 44.00 15.29
N LYS A 213 7.85 44.54 14.26
CA LYS A 213 7.23 45.88 14.25
C LYS A 213 5.78 45.82 14.75
N ASN A 214 5.00 44.87 14.25
CA ASN A 214 3.55 44.72 14.51
C ASN A 214 3.12 43.24 14.33
N MET A 215 1.98 42.85 14.91
CA MET A 215 1.40 41.51 14.82
C MET A 215 -0.13 41.58 14.89
N ILE A 216 -0.82 41.03 13.90
CA ILE A 216 -2.29 40.88 13.85
C ILE A 216 -2.60 39.38 13.88
N ARG A 217 -3.50 38.97 14.77
CA ARG A 217 -3.94 37.56 14.91
C ARG A 217 -5.42 37.45 14.56
N ASN A 218 -5.72 36.70 13.51
CA ASN A 218 -7.07 36.38 13.06
C ASN A 218 -7.36 34.89 13.31
N THR A 219 -8.58 34.58 13.75
CA THR A 219 -9.05 33.19 13.95
C THR A 219 -10.46 33.06 13.40
N SER A 220 -10.69 32.13 12.47
CA SER A 220 -12.03 31.82 11.92
C SER A 220 -12.44 30.38 12.22
N SER A 221 -13.74 30.17 12.41
CA SER A 221 -14.37 28.86 12.59
C SER A 221 -15.24 28.44 11.39
N GLU A 222 -15.20 29.17 10.27
CA GLU A 222 -16.03 28.89 9.08
C GLU A 222 -15.73 27.51 8.44
N GLU A 223 -14.47 27.09 8.50
CA GLU A 223 -13.98 25.79 8.03
C GLU A 223 -13.91 24.71 9.14
N MET A 224 -14.36 25.03 10.36
CA MET A 224 -14.35 24.07 11.47
C MET A 224 -15.52 23.08 11.36
N VAL A 225 -15.25 21.79 11.53
CA VAL A 225 -16.23 20.70 11.38
C VAL A 225 -16.23 19.83 12.63
N THR A 226 -17.41 19.46 13.13
CA THR A 226 -17.58 18.52 14.26
C THR A 226 -18.27 17.21 13.88
N ARG A 227 -18.76 17.11 12.63
CA ARG A 227 -19.24 15.87 12.02
C ARG A 227 -18.88 15.81 10.53
N LEU A 228 -18.19 14.77 10.10
CA LEU A 228 -17.81 14.54 8.71
C LEU A 228 -18.49 13.27 8.19
N SER A 229 -19.37 13.40 7.20
CA SER A 229 -19.90 12.25 6.45
C SER A 229 -18.93 11.81 5.35
N ALA A 230 -19.00 10.54 4.96
CA ALA A 230 -18.14 9.95 3.93
C ALA A 230 -18.96 9.43 2.75
N SER A 231 -18.44 9.62 1.54
CA SER A 231 -19.03 9.12 0.29
C SER A 231 -17.92 8.67 -0.67
N GLY A 232 -17.93 7.38 -1.00
CA GLY A 232 -17.03 6.78 -1.98
C GLY A 232 -17.75 6.44 -3.28
N LYS A 233 -17.06 5.70 -4.15
CA LYS A 233 -17.52 5.41 -5.50
C LYS A 233 -18.92 4.78 -5.54
N ASP A 234 -19.74 5.18 -6.51
CA ASP A 234 -21.10 4.65 -6.73
C ASP A 234 -22.05 4.84 -5.52
N GLY A 235 -21.71 5.75 -4.60
CA GLY A 235 -22.47 6.01 -3.36
C GLY A 235 -22.08 5.09 -2.19
N LEU A 236 -20.85 4.58 -2.19
CA LEU A 236 -20.28 3.79 -1.08
C LEU A 236 -20.25 4.63 0.20
N GLY A 237 -20.56 4.01 1.35
CA GLY A 237 -20.56 4.68 2.65
C GLY A 237 -19.83 3.85 3.71
N ILE A 238 -19.62 4.45 4.89
CA ILE A 238 -18.83 3.85 5.99
C ILE A 238 -19.68 3.07 7.01
N GLN A 239 -20.97 2.86 6.75
CA GLN A 239 -21.91 2.35 7.77
C GLN A 239 -21.59 0.92 8.27
N LYS A 240 -20.91 0.08 7.48
CA LYS A 240 -20.56 -1.29 7.89
C LYS A 240 -19.25 -1.38 8.67
N VAL A 241 -18.37 -0.38 8.53
CA VAL A 241 -17.04 -0.32 9.18
C VAL A 241 -16.99 0.65 10.35
N ASN A 242 -17.92 1.61 10.40
CA ASN A 242 -18.10 2.51 11.54
C ASN A 242 -18.77 1.78 12.71
N PRO A 243 -18.17 1.73 13.92
CA PRO A 243 -18.75 1.05 15.07
C PRO A 243 -20.17 1.52 15.47
N THR A 244 -20.52 2.78 15.19
CA THR A 244 -21.85 3.34 15.48
C THR A 244 -22.90 3.02 14.41
N GLY A 245 -22.50 2.49 13.24
CA GLY A 245 -23.38 2.26 12.09
C GLY A 245 -23.77 3.50 11.30
N GLN A 246 -23.29 4.68 11.69
CA GLN A 246 -23.60 5.95 11.03
C GLN A 246 -22.73 6.17 9.77
N ASN A 247 -23.21 6.96 8.81
CA ASN A 247 -22.39 7.35 7.64
C ASN A 247 -21.46 8.55 7.91
N TYR A 248 -21.24 8.87 9.18
CA TYR A 248 -20.42 9.99 9.62
C TYR A 248 -19.59 9.61 10.85
N ILE A 249 -18.48 10.32 11.01
CA ILE A 249 -17.70 10.37 12.25
C ILE A 249 -17.89 11.74 12.88
N GLU A 250 -17.82 11.80 14.21
CA GLU A 250 -18.06 13.03 14.97
C GLU A 250 -17.06 13.19 16.13
N ASN A 251 -16.79 14.44 16.49
CA ASN A 251 -15.93 14.81 17.60
C ASN A 251 -16.26 16.24 18.05
N TYR A 252 -16.39 16.44 19.36
CA TYR A 252 -16.81 17.70 19.95
C TYR A 252 -15.73 18.31 20.88
N GLY A 253 -14.48 17.82 20.80
CA GLY A 253 -13.41 18.17 21.74
C GLY A 253 -13.15 19.68 21.89
N TYR A 254 -13.25 20.45 20.80
CA TYR A 254 -13.15 21.91 20.82
C TYR A 254 -14.24 22.57 21.69
N TRP A 255 -15.48 22.04 21.65
CA TRP A 255 -16.60 22.53 22.44
C TRP A 255 -16.60 21.98 23.88
N ILE A 256 -16.01 20.80 24.10
CA ILE A 256 -15.82 20.24 25.44
C ILE A 256 -14.75 21.04 26.21
N TYR A 257 -13.70 21.54 25.55
CA TYR A 257 -12.61 22.28 26.20
C TYR A 257 -13.10 23.53 27.00
N PRO A 258 -12.54 23.82 28.20
CA PRO A 258 -11.55 23.07 28.99
C PRO A 258 -12.21 22.21 30.09
N PHE A 259 -13.24 21.43 29.75
CA PHE A 259 -13.93 20.58 30.71
C PHE A 259 -13.03 19.46 31.24
N GLU A 260 -12.88 19.38 32.56
CA GLU A 260 -12.13 18.33 33.24
C GLU A 260 -12.97 17.73 34.38
N ARG A 261 -12.87 16.41 34.57
CA ARG A 261 -13.56 15.67 35.63
C ARG A 261 -12.64 14.66 36.30
N ASP A 262 -12.84 14.46 37.61
CA ASP A 262 -12.14 13.40 38.34
C ASP A 262 -12.75 12.01 38.08
N ALA A 263 -12.11 10.96 38.60
CA ALA A 263 -12.58 9.58 38.46
C ALA A 263 -13.95 9.30 39.13
N ASN A 264 -14.43 10.21 39.98
CA ASN A 264 -15.75 10.17 40.61
C ASN A 264 -16.81 10.97 39.82
N LYS A 265 -16.44 11.52 38.64
CA LYS A 265 -17.21 12.47 37.82
C LYS A 265 -17.49 13.82 38.50
N THR A 266 -16.64 14.23 39.43
CA THR A 266 -16.65 15.60 39.99
C THR A 266 -16.03 16.54 38.96
N VAL A 267 -16.72 17.63 38.61
CA VAL A 267 -16.18 18.66 37.70
C VAL A 267 -15.03 19.40 38.39
N ILE A 268 -13.88 19.44 37.71
CA ILE A 268 -12.67 20.20 38.10
C ILE A 268 -12.67 21.56 37.39
N SER A 269 -13.06 21.56 36.12
CA SER A 269 -13.18 22.72 35.24
C SER A 269 -14.38 22.51 34.32
N SER A 270 -15.17 23.56 34.08
CA SER A 270 -16.32 23.53 33.15
C SER A 270 -15.90 23.87 31.72
N SER A 271 -16.67 23.42 30.73
CA SER A 271 -16.53 23.85 29.34
C SER A 271 -16.78 25.37 29.20
N HIS A 272 -16.20 25.99 28.16
CA HIS A 272 -16.53 27.37 27.78
C HIS A 272 -17.88 27.50 27.04
N TRP A 273 -18.48 26.38 26.61
CA TRP A 273 -19.53 26.37 25.59
C TRP A 273 -20.73 25.47 25.92
N MET A 274 -20.46 24.25 26.41
CA MET A 274 -21.45 23.20 26.69
C MET A 274 -21.75 23.09 28.19
N SER A 275 -22.91 22.56 28.56
CA SER A 275 -23.22 22.23 29.94
C SER A 275 -22.35 21.08 30.47
N ASP A 276 -22.04 21.08 31.77
CA ASP A 276 -21.33 19.97 32.42
C ASP A 276 -22.05 18.62 32.22
N SER A 277 -23.38 18.66 32.11
CA SER A 277 -24.25 17.51 31.83
C SER A 277 -24.04 16.92 30.45
N LEU A 278 -23.90 17.76 29.42
CA LEU A 278 -23.58 17.32 28.06
C LEU A 278 -22.11 16.86 27.96
N CYS A 279 -21.18 17.58 28.58
CA CYS A 279 -19.76 17.22 28.59
C CYS A 279 -19.51 15.86 29.28
N HIS A 280 -20.18 15.59 30.40
CA HIS A 280 -20.15 14.27 31.04
C HIS A 280 -20.68 13.17 30.12
N ALA A 281 -21.82 13.39 29.44
CA ALA A 281 -22.42 12.40 28.56
C ALA A 281 -21.56 12.12 27.31
N LEU A 282 -20.99 13.15 26.69
CA LEU A 282 -20.08 13.00 25.56
C LEU A 282 -18.83 12.18 25.94
N LEU A 283 -18.17 12.50 27.06
CA LEU A 283 -17.00 11.76 27.52
C LEU A 283 -17.33 10.35 28.07
N ASP A 284 -18.57 10.10 28.52
CA ASP A 284 -19.04 8.76 28.86
C ASP A 284 -19.33 7.92 27.60
N TYR A 285 -19.90 8.55 26.58
CA TYR A 285 -20.22 7.94 25.29
C TYR A 285 -18.96 7.60 24.49
N GLU A 286 -17.99 8.52 24.40
CA GLU A 286 -16.71 8.30 23.71
C GLU A 286 -15.96 7.10 24.31
N ALA A 287 -15.83 7.05 25.64
CA ALA A 287 -15.24 5.92 26.35
C ALA A 287 -16.07 4.62 26.19
N PHE A 288 -17.39 4.72 26.03
CA PHE A 288 -18.24 3.56 25.77
C PHE A 288 -18.05 3.01 24.36
N VAL A 289 -17.99 3.87 23.33
CA VAL A 289 -17.66 3.50 21.94
C VAL A 289 -16.28 2.85 21.89
N GLU A 290 -15.25 3.46 22.47
CA GLU A 290 -13.89 2.90 22.53
C GLU A 290 -13.88 1.50 23.16
N SER A 291 -14.64 1.29 24.25
CA SER A 291 -14.79 -0.02 24.91
C SER A 291 -15.49 -1.10 24.06
N LYS A 292 -16.01 -0.74 22.88
CA LYS A 292 -16.73 -1.63 21.96
C LYS A 292 -16.08 -1.74 20.58
N THR A 293 -15.27 -0.77 20.15
CA THR A 293 -14.54 -0.78 18.87
C THR A 293 -13.77 -2.09 18.64
N GLY A 294 -13.05 -2.59 19.65
CA GLY A 294 -12.32 -3.86 19.56
C GLY A 294 -13.22 -5.10 19.39
N LEU A 295 -14.45 -5.07 19.91
CA LEU A 295 -15.43 -6.15 19.76
C LEU A 295 -16.15 -6.09 18.41
N PHE A 296 -16.45 -4.87 17.94
CA PHE A 296 -17.01 -4.63 16.61
C PHE A 296 -16.05 -5.11 15.52
N LYS A 297 -14.75 -4.79 15.62
CA LYS A 297 -13.73 -5.25 14.67
C LYS A 297 -13.65 -6.78 14.59
N GLN A 298 -13.70 -7.49 15.73
CA GLN A 298 -13.76 -8.96 15.74
C GLN A 298 -14.99 -9.53 15.03
N TYR A 299 -16.13 -8.83 15.05
CA TYR A 299 -17.33 -9.28 14.35
C TYR A 299 -17.24 -8.99 12.84
N LEU A 300 -16.61 -7.89 12.43
CA LEU A 300 -16.35 -7.58 11.03
C LEU A 300 -15.39 -8.60 10.41
N GLU A 301 -14.29 -8.92 11.09
CA GLU A 301 -13.34 -9.98 10.69
C GLU A 301 -14.01 -11.38 10.62
N GLU A 302 -14.94 -11.68 11.53
CA GLU A 302 -15.75 -12.92 11.48
C GLU A 302 -16.69 -12.95 10.26
N LEU A 303 -17.29 -11.80 9.91
CA LEU A 303 -18.20 -11.65 8.77
C LEU A 303 -17.48 -11.84 7.43
N GLU A 304 -16.39 -11.09 7.18
CA GLU A 304 -15.57 -11.18 5.96
C GLU A 304 -15.04 -12.59 5.72
N GLY A 305 -14.55 -13.23 6.80
CA GLY A 305 -14.08 -14.62 6.77
C GLY A 305 -15.19 -15.61 6.37
N TYR A 306 -16.44 -15.35 6.75
CA TYR A 306 -17.57 -16.17 6.35
C TYR A 306 -18.08 -15.87 4.94
N GLU A 307 -18.10 -14.62 4.50
CA GLU A 307 -18.51 -14.23 3.15
C GLU A 307 -17.52 -14.71 2.07
N THR A 308 -16.21 -14.66 2.37
CA THR A 308 -15.15 -15.26 1.53
C THR A 308 -15.38 -16.76 1.32
N GLN A 309 -15.69 -17.49 2.39
CA GLN A 309 -15.99 -18.93 2.34
C GLN A 309 -17.31 -19.20 1.59
N LEU A 310 -18.34 -18.38 1.80
CA LEU A 310 -19.60 -18.47 1.07
C LEU A 310 -19.41 -18.27 -0.44
N ASN A 311 -18.57 -17.31 -0.86
CA ASN A 311 -18.29 -17.07 -2.27
C ASN A 311 -17.54 -18.24 -2.92
N THR A 312 -16.59 -18.86 -2.20
CA THR A 312 -15.96 -20.12 -2.63
C THR A 312 -16.99 -21.23 -2.84
N LEU A 313 -17.90 -21.43 -1.88
CA LEU A 313 -18.96 -22.45 -1.98
C LEU A 313 -19.96 -22.18 -3.12
N LYS A 314 -20.28 -20.92 -3.41
CA LYS A 314 -21.11 -20.54 -4.58
C LYS A 314 -20.43 -20.89 -5.91
N ILE A 315 -19.11 -20.76 -6.01
CA ILE A 315 -18.33 -21.14 -7.20
C ILE A 315 -18.35 -22.66 -7.38
N ASP A 316 -18.12 -23.44 -6.30
CA ASP A 316 -18.26 -24.90 -6.29
C ASP A 316 -19.65 -25.34 -6.77
N LEU A 317 -20.71 -24.73 -6.21
CA LEU A 317 -22.10 -25.06 -6.57
C LEU A 317 -22.41 -24.77 -8.05
N ASN A 318 -22.00 -23.60 -8.55
CA ASN A 318 -22.19 -23.23 -9.96
C ASN A 318 -21.48 -24.22 -10.89
N LYS A 319 -20.26 -24.66 -10.55
CA LYS A 319 -19.55 -25.71 -11.29
C LYS A 319 -20.32 -27.04 -11.28
N LEU A 320 -20.82 -27.49 -10.13
CA LEU A 320 -21.61 -28.72 -10.05
C LEU A 320 -22.91 -28.64 -10.86
N GLN A 321 -23.58 -27.48 -10.89
CA GLN A 321 -24.77 -27.22 -11.71
C GLN A 321 -24.48 -27.11 -13.22
N GLN A 322 -23.22 -26.88 -13.61
CA GLN A 322 -22.78 -26.98 -15.00
C GLN A 322 -22.49 -28.44 -15.36
N ASP A 323 -21.74 -29.17 -14.52
CA ASP A 323 -21.52 -30.61 -14.67
C ASP A 323 -22.86 -31.40 -14.74
N GLU A 324 -23.83 -31.07 -13.88
CA GLU A 324 -25.16 -31.69 -13.81
C GLU A 324 -25.88 -31.68 -15.16
N LYS A 325 -25.88 -30.54 -15.86
CA LYS A 325 -26.50 -30.39 -17.18
C LYS A 325 -25.85 -31.30 -18.22
N VAL A 326 -24.53 -31.41 -18.20
CA VAL A 326 -23.78 -32.31 -19.09
C VAL A 326 -24.13 -33.78 -18.79
N VAL A 327 -24.19 -34.17 -17.52
CA VAL A 327 -24.60 -35.53 -17.11
C VAL A 327 -26.06 -35.79 -17.47
N GLN A 328 -26.95 -34.80 -17.37
CA GLN A 328 -28.36 -34.88 -17.75
C GLN A 328 -28.53 -35.07 -19.27
N GLU A 329 -27.80 -34.32 -20.10
CA GLU A 329 -27.80 -34.47 -21.56
C GLU A 329 -27.28 -35.86 -21.98
N VAL A 330 -26.17 -36.32 -21.39
CA VAL A 330 -25.63 -37.67 -21.61
C VAL A 330 -26.64 -38.75 -21.19
N THR A 331 -27.30 -38.56 -20.04
CA THR A 331 -28.33 -39.47 -19.52
C THR A 331 -29.51 -39.58 -20.48
N LEU A 332 -30.06 -38.45 -20.94
CA LEU A 332 -31.16 -38.43 -21.91
C LEU A 332 -30.75 -39.07 -23.25
N ALA A 333 -29.57 -38.71 -23.78
CA ALA A 333 -29.07 -39.25 -25.05
C ALA A 333 -28.87 -40.77 -25.02
N GLN A 334 -28.42 -41.34 -23.88
CA GLN A 334 -28.33 -42.80 -23.74
C GLN A 334 -29.69 -43.48 -23.48
N GLN A 335 -30.63 -42.83 -22.79
CA GLN A 335 -31.98 -43.37 -22.59
C GLN A 335 -32.76 -43.47 -23.90
N PHE A 336 -32.81 -42.38 -24.69
CA PHE A 336 -33.47 -42.40 -26.01
C PHE A 336 -32.83 -43.36 -27.03
N GLY A 337 -31.59 -43.78 -26.80
CA GLY A 337 -30.85 -44.71 -27.66
C GLY A 337 -30.86 -46.18 -27.24
N ASP A 338 -31.68 -46.59 -26.27
CA ASP A 338 -31.66 -47.92 -25.63
C ASP A 338 -30.24 -48.32 -25.15
N LYS A 339 -29.54 -47.40 -24.49
CA LYS A 339 -28.14 -47.55 -24.04
C LYS A 339 -27.91 -47.31 -22.56
N MET A 340 -28.89 -46.75 -21.84
CA MET A 340 -28.84 -46.62 -20.39
C MET A 340 -30.15 -47.09 -19.77
N TYR A 341 -30.03 -47.90 -18.72
CA TYR A 341 -31.13 -48.44 -17.94
C TYR A 341 -30.94 -48.09 -16.46
N PHE A 342 -32.04 -47.89 -15.75
CA PHE A 342 -32.02 -47.55 -14.33
C PHE A 342 -33.28 -48.12 -13.64
N GLU A 343 -33.15 -48.53 -12.38
CA GLU A 343 -34.30 -48.97 -11.57
C GLU A 343 -34.11 -48.56 -10.11
N LYS A 344 -35.15 -47.95 -9.52
CA LYS A 344 -35.18 -47.52 -8.11
C LYS A 344 -36.33 -48.25 -7.40
N TYR A 345 -36.01 -49.06 -6.40
CA TYR A 345 -37.01 -49.89 -5.69
C TYR A 345 -36.61 -50.13 -4.22
N GLN A 346 -37.55 -50.60 -3.41
CA GLN A 346 -37.28 -51.05 -2.03
C GLN A 346 -37.05 -52.56 -2.02
N HIS A 347 -35.85 -52.99 -1.65
CA HIS A 347 -35.47 -54.39 -1.54
C HIS A 347 -35.96 -54.99 -0.21
N SER A 348 -36.33 -56.27 -0.24
CA SER A 348 -36.39 -57.13 0.96
C SER A 348 -36.13 -58.60 0.59
N GLY A 349 -35.38 -59.31 1.44
CA GLY A 349 -35.14 -60.76 1.32
C GLY A 349 -34.22 -61.14 0.16
N SER A 350 -34.76 -61.28 -1.04
CA SER A 350 -34.03 -61.64 -2.26
C SER A 350 -34.70 -61.00 -3.47
N SER A 351 -33.94 -60.20 -4.24
CA SER A 351 -34.43 -59.62 -5.48
C SER A 351 -33.34 -59.62 -6.55
N SER A 352 -33.70 -60.08 -7.74
CA SER A 352 -32.83 -60.08 -8.92
C SER A 352 -33.43 -59.19 -10.01
N ARG A 353 -32.56 -58.57 -10.81
CA ARG A 353 -32.92 -57.73 -11.96
C ARG A 353 -32.02 -58.03 -13.14
N GLU A 354 -32.64 -58.25 -14.29
CA GLU A 354 -31.97 -58.51 -15.56
C GLU A 354 -32.16 -57.31 -16.49
N PHE A 355 -31.03 -56.74 -16.92
CA PHE A 355 -30.98 -55.64 -17.88
C PHE A 355 -30.57 -56.22 -19.23
N LYS A 356 -31.36 -55.97 -20.27
CA LYS A 356 -31.03 -56.32 -21.66
C LYS A 356 -29.92 -55.39 -22.17
N LEU A 357 -28.93 -55.93 -22.87
CA LEU A 357 -27.76 -55.20 -23.37
C LEU A 357 -27.60 -55.40 -24.88
N ASN A 358 -27.04 -54.39 -25.54
CA ASN A 358 -26.78 -54.42 -26.98
C ASN A 358 -25.34 -54.91 -27.26
N LYS A 359 -25.21 -56.02 -27.99
CA LYS A 359 -23.91 -56.52 -28.49
C LYS A 359 -23.15 -55.44 -29.26
N GLY A 360 -21.84 -55.39 -29.06
CA GLY A 360 -20.95 -54.38 -29.63
C GLY A 360 -20.72 -53.13 -28.76
N TYR A 361 -21.41 -52.96 -27.65
CA TYR A 361 -21.17 -51.88 -26.68
C TYR A 361 -20.51 -52.38 -25.40
N ASN A 362 -19.72 -51.50 -24.76
CA ASN A 362 -19.24 -51.66 -23.40
C ASN A 362 -20.21 -50.98 -22.43
N TYR A 363 -20.42 -51.57 -21.26
CA TYR A 363 -21.31 -51.04 -20.22
C TYR A 363 -20.64 -50.99 -18.85
N ALA A 364 -21.06 -50.04 -18.03
CA ALA A 364 -20.80 -49.98 -16.59
C ALA A 364 -22.08 -50.29 -15.82
N ALA A 365 -22.03 -51.26 -14.90
CA ALA A 365 -23.10 -51.56 -13.97
C ALA A 365 -22.75 -51.01 -12.59
N MET A 366 -23.60 -50.14 -12.04
CA MET A 366 -23.38 -49.43 -10.77
C MET A 366 -24.65 -49.41 -9.91
N ILE A 367 -24.48 -49.22 -8.61
CA ILE A 367 -25.56 -49.28 -7.63
C ILE A 367 -25.34 -48.29 -6.49
N LYS A 368 -26.43 -47.75 -5.94
CA LYS A 368 -26.49 -47.07 -4.64
C LYS A 368 -27.49 -47.82 -3.76
N VAL A 369 -27.14 -48.00 -2.49
CA VAL A 369 -27.99 -48.65 -1.48
C VAL A 369 -28.06 -47.78 -0.23
N ASP A 370 -29.23 -47.62 0.37
CA ASP A 370 -29.38 -46.74 1.55
C ASP A 370 -28.60 -47.29 2.77
N SER A 371 -28.48 -48.61 2.87
CA SER A 371 -27.66 -49.30 3.86
C SER A 371 -27.08 -50.60 3.30
N SER A 372 -25.76 -50.80 3.40
CA SER A 372 -25.11 -52.08 3.09
C SER A 372 -25.05 -53.04 4.29
N SER A 373 -25.58 -52.66 5.45
CA SER A 373 -25.52 -53.49 6.68
C SER A 373 -26.41 -54.72 6.59
N GLY A 374 -25.79 -55.91 6.54
CA GLY A 374 -26.50 -57.19 6.35
C GLY A 374 -26.91 -57.46 4.90
N LEU A 375 -26.39 -56.68 3.94
CA LEU A 375 -26.70 -56.78 2.52
C LEU A 375 -25.61 -57.55 1.77
N THR A 376 -25.99 -58.33 0.76
CA THR A 376 -25.06 -58.91 -0.23
C THR A 376 -25.54 -58.57 -1.63
N VAL A 377 -24.65 -57.96 -2.43
CA VAL A 377 -24.90 -57.61 -3.84
C VAL A 377 -24.01 -58.46 -4.72
N SER A 378 -24.52 -58.92 -5.85
CA SER A 378 -23.74 -59.63 -6.86
C SER A 378 -24.10 -59.19 -8.28
N LEU A 379 -23.09 -59.15 -9.15
CA LEU A 379 -23.20 -58.87 -10.58
C LEU A 379 -22.85 -60.15 -11.33
N ASN A 380 -23.79 -60.68 -12.11
CA ASN A 380 -23.68 -61.96 -12.83
C ASN A 380 -23.20 -63.11 -11.89
N GLY A 381 -23.77 -63.17 -10.68
CA GLY A 381 -23.42 -64.15 -9.64
C GLY A 381 -22.12 -63.87 -8.86
N SER A 382 -21.27 -62.94 -9.32
CA SER A 382 -20.04 -62.56 -8.60
C SER A 382 -20.34 -61.51 -7.52
N SER A 383 -20.03 -61.82 -6.26
CA SER A 383 -20.24 -60.91 -5.12
C SER A 383 -19.45 -59.61 -5.24
N LYS A 384 -20.02 -58.50 -4.76
CA LYS A 384 -19.49 -57.13 -4.88
C LYS A 384 -19.76 -56.31 -3.62
N SER A 385 -18.79 -55.50 -3.22
CA SER A 385 -18.88 -54.58 -2.09
C SER A 385 -19.72 -53.34 -2.44
N THR A 386 -20.45 -52.81 -1.47
CA THR A 386 -21.21 -51.55 -1.57
C THR A 386 -21.09 -50.73 -0.29
N VAL A 387 -21.30 -49.41 -0.39
CA VAL A 387 -21.22 -48.46 0.71
C VAL A 387 -22.57 -47.75 0.86
N SER A 388 -23.06 -47.65 2.10
CA SER A 388 -24.33 -46.98 2.42
C SER A 388 -24.37 -45.54 1.90
N GLY A 389 -25.42 -45.18 1.17
CA GLY A 389 -25.68 -43.84 0.63
C GLY A 389 -24.84 -43.43 -0.59
N GLN A 390 -23.86 -44.23 -1.00
CA GLN A 390 -22.93 -43.89 -2.10
C GLN A 390 -23.19 -44.75 -3.35
N TRP A 391 -22.92 -44.18 -4.52
CA TRP A 391 -22.88 -44.92 -5.78
C TRP A 391 -21.54 -45.67 -5.92
N VAL A 392 -21.60 -46.95 -6.25
CA VAL A 392 -20.43 -47.83 -6.42
C VAL A 392 -20.52 -48.57 -7.75
N LEU A 393 -19.42 -48.61 -8.51
CA LEU A 393 -19.31 -49.43 -9.70
C LEU A 393 -19.21 -50.91 -9.31
N LEU A 394 -20.21 -51.72 -9.70
CA LEU A 394 -20.18 -53.17 -9.50
C LEU A 394 -19.27 -53.85 -10.51
N GLY A 395 -19.18 -53.34 -11.73
CA GLY A 395 -18.22 -53.80 -12.71
C GLY A 395 -18.48 -53.32 -14.13
N LYS A 396 -17.52 -53.62 -15.00
CA LYS A 396 -17.55 -53.29 -16.43
C LYS A 396 -17.88 -54.54 -17.23
N LEU A 397 -18.71 -54.39 -18.26
CA LEU A 397 -19.32 -55.44 -19.05
C LEU A 397 -19.08 -55.19 -20.53
N ASN A 398 -18.90 -56.25 -21.33
CA ASN A 398 -18.60 -56.16 -22.75
C ASN A 398 -19.24 -57.35 -23.49
N ASN A 399 -19.89 -57.09 -24.62
CA ASN A 399 -20.41 -58.09 -25.56
C ASN A 399 -21.38 -59.14 -24.99
N LEU A 400 -22.12 -58.79 -23.93
CA LEU A 400 -23.22 -59.57 -23.38
C LEU A 400 -24.57 -59.15 -23.98
N GLU A 401 -25.57 -60.04 -23.97
CA GLU A 401 -26.96 -59.75 -24.38
C GLU A 401 -27.86 -59.39 -23.19
N THR A 402 -27.52 -59.85 -21.99
CA THR A 402 -28.14 -59.43 -20.73
C THR A 402 -27.10 -59.36 -19.62
N THR A 403 -27.41 -58.69 -18.53
CA THR A 403 -26.65 -58.73 -17.28
C THR A 403 -27.61 -58.75 -16.09
N THR A 404 -27.25 -59.46 -15.03
CA THR A 404 -28.09 -59.63 -13.85
C THR A 404 -27.43 -58.99 -12.62
N ILE A 405 -28.16 -58.15 -11.91
CA ILE A 405 -27.78 -57.64 -10.58
C ILE A 405 -28.72 -58.27 -9.56
N THR A 406 -28.16 -58.96 -8.56
CA THR A 406 -28.92 -59.60 -7.48
C THR A 406 -28.55 -58.99 -6.15
N VAL A 407 -29.56 -58.66 -5.35
CA VAL A 407 -29.44 -58.15 -3.98
C VAL A 407 -30.15 -59.12 -3.04
N ASN A 408 -29.48 -59.52 -1.96
CA ASN A 408 -30.03 -60.40 -0.93
C ASN A 408 -29.71 -59.86 0.47
N GLY A 409 -30.66 -59.97 1.40
CA GLY A 409 -30.47 -59.69 2.82
C GLY A 409 -31.52 -58.78 3.44
N THR A 410 -31.04 -57.80 4.19
CA THR A 410 -31.81 -56.80 4.93
C THR A 410 -32.58 -55.84 4.01
N SER A 411 -33.69 -55.30 4.49
CA SER A 411 -34.50 -54.36 3.69
C SER A 411 -33.77 -53.02 3.52
N THR A 412 -33.68 -52.52 2.29
CA THR A 412 -33.04 -51.24 1.98
C THR A 412 -33.56 -50.64 0.67
N GLY A 413 -33.49 -49.32 0.51
CA GLY A 413 -33.69 -48.69 -0.79
C GLY A 413 -32.51 -48.96 -1.69
N VAL A 414 -32.80 -49.28 -2.95
CA VAL A 414 -31.83 -49.66 -3.97
C VAL A 414 -32.06 -48.81 -5.22
N PHE A 415 -31.00 -48.22 -5.74
CA PHE A 415 -30.97 -47.59 -7.06
C PHE A 415 -29.88 -48.26 -7.89
N MET A 416 -30.28 -48.95 -8.96
CA MET A 416 -29.36 -49.55 -9.95
C MET A 416 -29.31 -48.69 -11.20
N GLN A 417 -28.15 -48.66 -11.85
CA GLN A 417 -27.98 -48.05 -13.17
C GLN A 417 -26.97 -48.87 -14.00
N VAL A 418 -27.28 -49.07 -15.28
CA VAL A 418 -26.39 -49.69 -16.26
C VAL A 418 -26.30 -48.75 -17.46
N ALA A 419 -25.10 -48.22 -17.74
CA ALA A 419 -24.87 -47.18 -18.76
C ALA A 419 -23.81 -47.64 -19.77
N THR A 420 -23.89 -47.21 -21.02
CA THR A 420 -22.78 -47.42 -21.98
C THR A 420 -21.59 -46.52 -21.66
N ILE A 421 -20.39 -47.09 -21.77
CA ILE A 421 -19.10 -46.42 -21.56
C ILE A 421 -18.22 -46.54 -22.80
N SER A 422 -17.25 -45.63 -22.96
CA SER A 422 -16.26 -45.75 -24.03
C SER A 422 -15.36 -46.98 -23.86
N ILE A 423 -14.70 -47.39 -24.95
CA ILE A 423 -13.70 -48.48 -24.89
C ILE A 423 -12.48 -48.09 -24.04
N GLU A 424 -12.16 -46.79 -23.97
CA GLU A 424 -11.06 -46.26 -23.17
C GLU A 424 -11.37 -46.36 -21.67
N GLU A 425 -12.58 -45.96 -21.26
CA GLU A 425 -13.05 -46.11 -19.89
C GLU A 425 -13.22 -47.58 -19.49
N TYR A 426 -13.52 -48.47 -20.45
CA TYR A 426 -13.55 -49.91 -20.22
C TYR A 426 -12.16 -50.45 -19.87
N GLN A 427 -11.14 -50.13 -20.68
CA GLN A 427 -9.78 -50.66 -20.54
C GLN A 427 -8.97 -50.00 -19.40
N MET A 428 -9.27 -48.75 -19.05
CA MET A 428 -8.60 -48.03 -17.97
C MET A 428 -8.90 -48.65 -16.60
N ALA A 429 -7.87 -48.92 -15.79
CA ALA A 429 -8.03 -49.41 -14.42
C ALA A 429 -8.16 -48.26 -13.41
N GLY A 430 -8.95 -48.44 -12.36
CA GLY A 430 -9.05 -47.49 -11.23
C GLY A 430 -9.86 -46.22 -11.49
N ASN A 431 -10.52 -46.08 -12.64
CA ASN A 431 -11.38 -44.94 -12.98
C ASN A 431 -12.84 -45.09 -12.52
N ASP A 432 -13.12 -46.02 -11.61
CA ASP A 432 -14.46 -46.43 -11.21
C ASP A 432 -15.32 -45.24 -10.70
N ASN A 433 -14.74 -44.35 -9.89
CA ASN A 433 -15.41 -43.12 -9.45
C ASN A 433 -15.63 -42.13 -10.60
N VAL A 434 -14.75 -42.07 -11.59
CA VAL A 434 -14.89 -41.17 -12.77
C VAL A 434 -16.06 -41.61 -13.65
N ILE A 435 -16.30 -42.92 -13.75
CA ILE A 435 -17.47 -43.49 -14.43
C ILE A 435 -18.75 -43.13 -13.66
N VAL A 436 -18.75 -43.21 -12.33
CA VAL A 436 -19.89 -42.77 -11.49
C VAL A 436 -20.17 -41.28 -11.67
N GLU A 437 -19.14 -40.42 -11.58
CA GLU A 437 -19.26 -38.96 -11.78
C GLU A 437 -19.83 -38.58 -13.15
N ARG A 438 -19.40 -39.28 -14.22
CA ARG A 438 -19.77 -38.96 -15.60
C ARG A 438 -21.18 -39.43 -16.00
N TYR A 439 -21.68 -40.48 -15.37
CA TYR A 439 -22.91 -41.16 -15.82
C TYR A 439 -24.04 -41.20 -14.78
N SER A 440 -23.80 -40.95 -13.49
CA SER A 440 -24.84 -41.00 -12.46
C SER A 440 -25.39 -39.62 -12.10
N LEU A 441 -26.61 -39.31 -12.56
CA LEU A 441 -27.28 -38.03 -12.27
C LEU A 441 -27.65 -37.91 -10.78
N ASP A 442 -28.18 -38.96 -10.14
CA ASP A 442 -28.53 -39.00 -8.70
C ASP A 442 -27.29 -38.80 -7.79
N ASN A 443 -26.09 -39.18 -8.25
CA ASN A 443 -24.84 -38.82 -7.58
C ASN A 443 -24.57 -37.31 -7.62
N LYS A 444 -24.80 -36.67 -8.77
CA LYS A 444 -24.54 -35.24 -8.99
C LYS A 444 -25.56 -34.35 -8.28
N GLU A 445 -26.84 -34.70 -8.37
CA GLU A 445 -27.94 -34.11 -7.59
C GLU A 445 -27.62 -34.18 -6.07
N ASN A 446 -27.10 -35.32 -5.58
CA ASN A 446 -26.74 -35.48 -4.17
C ASN A 446 -25.56 -34.56 -3.74
N GLN A 447 -24.55 -34.39 -4.59
CA GLN A 447 -23.45 -33.44 -4.34
C GLN A 447 -23.95 -31.98 -4.29
N ILE A 448 -24.84 -31.61 -5.21
CA ILE A 448 -25.48 -30.29 -5.24
C ILE A 448 -26.28 -30.03 -3.96
N ASN A 449 -27.10 -31.00 -3.53
CA ASN A 449 -27.86 -30.90 -2.29
C ASN A 449 -26.95 -30.73 -1.05
N LEU A 450 -25.85 -31.48 -0.96
CA LEU A 450 -24.86 -31.34 0.12
C LEU A 450 -24.21 -29.93 0.11
N LYS A 451 -23.82 -29.41 -1.06
CA LYS A 451 -23.26 -28.06 -1.20
C LYS A 451 -24.27 -26.94 -0.89
N GLN A 452 -25.55 -27.14 -1.21
CA GLN A 452 -26.62 -26.23 -0.81
C GLN A 452 -26.83 -26.21 0.71
N ILE A 453 -26.65 -27.35 1.40
CA ILE A 453 -26.67 -27.42 2.87
C ILE A 453 -25.45 -26.70 3.47
N GLU A 454 -24.24 -26.88 2.92
CA GLU A 454 -23.05 -26.12 3.32
C GLU A 454 -23.28 -24.60 3.20
N ILE A 455 -23.81 -24.14 2.07
CA ILE A 455 -24.16 -22.74 1.81
C ILE A 455 -25.23 -22.23 2.80
N SER A 456 -26.28 -23.02 3.05
CA SER A 456 -27.36 -22.64 3.98
C SER A 456 -26.84 -22.49 5.42
N ASN A 457 -25.97 -23.40 5.86
CA ASN A 457 -25.29 -23.29 7.14
C ASN A 457 -24.40 -22.02 7.20
N LYS A 458 -23.73 -21.66 6.10
CA LYS A 458 -22.87 -20.47 6.05
C LYS A 458 -23.64 -19.16 6.06
N LEU A 459 -24.78 -19.10 5.37
CA LEU A 459 -25.72 -17.98 5.42
C LEU A 459 -26.31 -17.78 6.83
N ASN A 460 -26.58 -18.87 7.56
CA ASN A 460 -27.00 -18.79 8.96
C ASN A 460 -25.90 -18.24 9.88
N GLN A 461 -24.62 -18.57 9.63
CA GLN A 461 -23.49 -17.97 10.37
C GLN A 461 -23.36 -16.46 10.08
N ILE A 462 -23.41 -16.06 8.81
CA ILE A 462 -23.39 -14.64 8.38
C ILE A 462 -24.54 -13.86 9.04
N THR A 463 -25.77 -14.39 8.98
CA THR A 463 -26.94 -13.78 9.61
C THR A 463 -26.77 -13.65 11.13
N ASN A 464 -26.08 -14.58 11.80
CA ASN A 464 -25.82 -14.48 13.24
C ASN A 464 -24.85 -13.34 13.56
N VAL A 465 -23.75 -13.21 12.80
CA VAL A 465 -22.77 -12.13 12.96
C VAL A 465 -23.39 -10.77 12.64
N GLN A 466 -24.15 -10.65 11.56
CA GLN A 466 -24.89 -9.42 11.22
C GLN A 466 -25.86 -9.00 12.33
N ASN A 467 -26.59 -9.94 12.96
CA ASN A 467 -27.44 -9.63 14.11
C ASN A 467 -26.63 -9.18 15.35
N ARG A 468 -25.42 -9.71 15.54
CA ARG A 468 -24.49 -9.28 16.61
C ARG A 468 -23.92 -7.88 16.36
N ILE A 469 -23.64 -7.53 15.10
CA ILE A 469 -23.23 -6.19 14.66
C ILE A 469 -24.37 -5.20 14.85
N ASN A 470 -25.55 -5.47 14.28
CA ASN A 470 -26.72 -4.60 14.40
C ASN A 470 -27.10 -4.34 15.86
N GLY A 471 -27.06 -5.37 16.72
CA GLY A 471 -27.33 -5.22 18.15
C GLY A 471 -26.29 -4.39 18.91
N LEU A 472 -25.05 -4.33 18.43
CA LEU A 472 -23.99 -3.47 18.98
C LEU A 472 -24.13 -2.03 18.46
N GLN A 473 -24.46 -1.84 17.17
CA GLN A 473 -24.77 -0.54 16.60
C GLN A 473 -26.00 0.11 17.28
N THR A 474 -27.09 -0.64 17.50
CA THR A 474 -28.25 -0.14 18.29
C THR A 474 -27.84 0.30 19.70
N LEU A 475 -26.93 -0.43 20.35
CA LEU A 475 -26.43 -0.10 21.68
C LEU A 475 -25.54 1.16 21.70
N LEU A 476 -24.83 1.44 20.60
CA LEU A 476 -24.00 2.64 20.41
C LEU A 476 -24.77 3.82 19.76
N ASP A 477 -26.06 3.67 19.49
CA ASP A 477 -26.84 4.75 18.88
C ASP A 477 -27.04 5.93 19.85
N SER A 478 -26.99 7.14 19.31
CA SER A 478 -27.10 8.39 20.05
C SER A 478 -28.41 8.52 20.82
N GLU A 479 -29.54 8.07 20.23
CA GLU A 479 -30.86 8.09 20.89
C GLU A 479 -30.93 7.20 22.15
N ASN A 480 -30.07 6.18 22.26
CA ASN A 480 -30.01 5.29 23.41
C ASN A 480 -29.00 5.75 24.49
N ASN A 481 -28.08 6.66 24.16
CA ASN A 481 -26.99 7.09 25.05
C ASN A 481 -27.15 8.52 25.60
N PHE A 482 -27.93 9.38 24.92
CA PHE A 482 -28.17 10.77 25.33
C PHE A 482 -29.65 11.02 25.66
N THR A 483 -29.93 11.89 26.64
CA THR A 483 -31.31 12.34 26.88
C THR A 483 -31.76 13.32 25.79
N SER A 484 -33.07 13.41 25.55
CA SER A 484 -33.63 14.33 24.53
C SER A 484 -33.27 15.80 24.77
N ALA A 485 -32.98 16.20 26.01
CA ALA A 485 -32.48 17.54 26.34
C ALA A 485 -31.01 17.72 25.93
N GLN A 486 -30.15 16.72 26.19
CA GLN A 486 -28.75 16.73 25.75
C GLN A 486 -28.63 16.68 24.23
N LEU A 487 -29.51 15.96 23.51
CA LEU A 487 -29.54 15.96 22.04
C LEU A 487 -29.95 17.32 21.47
N GLN A 488 -30.93 18.00 22.08
CA GLN A 488 -31.30 19.37 21.70
C GLN A 488 -30.19 20.39 22.00
N GLU A 489 -29.41 20.19 23.06
CA GLU A 489 -28.23 21.01 23.37
C GLU A 489 -27.09 20.75 22.37
N LEU A 490 -26.77 19.47 22.11
CA LEU A 490 -25.69 19.05 21.21
C LEU A 490 -25.88 19.59 19.78
N ASN A 491 -27.12 19.66 19.30
CA ASN A 491 -27.43 20.14 17.94
C ASN A 491 -26.97 21.60 17.68
N TYR A 492 -26.72 22.43 18.70
CA TYR A 492 -26.13 23.76 18.50
C TYR A 492 -24.63 23.74 18.17
N PHE A 493 -23.97 22.59 18.38
CA PHE A 493 -22.52 22.38 18.25
C PHE A 493 -22.15 21.41 17.12
N VAL A 494 -23.15 20.86 16.43
CA VAL A 494 -23.00 20.03 15.23
C VAL A 494 -22.77 20.94 14.03
N ILE A 495 -21.61 20.81 13.39
CA ILE A 495 -21.26 21.44 12.11
C ILE A 495 -20.91 20.31 11.16
N GLU A 496 -21.75 20.09 10.15
CA GLU A 496 -21.66 18.96 9.23
C GLU A 496 -20.99 19.37 7.91
N ARG A 497 -20.10 18.52 7.40
CA ARG A 497 -19.61 18.55 6.01
C ARG A 497 -19.49 17.12 5.47
N GLU A 498 -19.32 17.00 4.17
CA GLU A 498 -19.15 15.72 3.45
C GLU A 498 -17.74 15.61 2.85
N PHE A 499 -17.13 14.43 2.98
CA PHE A 499 -15.93 14.02 2.28
C PHE A 499 -16.33 13.02 1.18
N ALA A 500 -16.33 13.49 -0.07
CA ALA A 500 -16.67 12.69 -1.24
C ALA A 500 -15.45 12.49 -2.16
N ASP A 501 -15.02 11.25 -2.38
CA ASP A 501 -13.93 10.92 -3.32
C ASP A 501 -14.13 9.52 -3.95
N ASP A 502 -14.50 9.49 -5.25
CA ASP A 502 -14.72 8.28 -6.06
C ASP A 502 -13.49 7.37 -6.22
N VAL A 503 -12.32 7.77 -5.70
CA VAL A 503 -11.13 6.90 -5.60
C VAL A 503 -11.37 5.72 -4.66
N TYR A 504 -12.16 5.89 -3.59
CA TYR A 504 -12.40 4.84 -2.61
C TYR A 504 -13.49 3.88 -3.08
N ILE A 505 -13.09 2.62 -3.28
CA ILE A 505 -13.95 1.49 -3.66
C ILE A 505 -14.12 0.47 -2.52
N ASP A 506 -13.45 0.69 -1.39
CA ASP A 506 -13.52 -0.10 -0.17
C ASP A 506 -13.96 0.79 1.00
N GLU A 507 -14.76 0.24 1.90
CA GLU A 507 -15.39 0.99 3.01
C GLU A 507 -14.39 1.31 4.12
N GLN A 508 -13.42 0.41 4.38
CA GLN A 508 -12.40 0.61 5.42
C GLN A 508 -11.37 1.66 4.99
N ASP A 509 -10.89 1.60 3.75
CA ASP A 509 -9.99 2.64 3.20
C ASP A 509 -10.66 4.02 3.23
N LEU A 510 -11.96 4.10 2.88
CA LEU A 510 -12.75 5.34 2.97
C LEU A 510 -12.88 5.85 4.41
N TYR A 511 -13.12 4.95 5.38
CA TYR A 511 -13.25 5.31 6.79
C TYR A 511 -11.94 5.84 7.39
N ASP A 512 -10.81 5.19 7.12
CA ASP A 512 -9.51 5.64 7.62
C ASP A 512 -9.06 6.97 6.98
N ALA A 513 -9.34 7.18 5.69
CA ALA A 513 -9.13 8.46 5.02
C ALA A 513 -10.04 9.59 5.59
N THR A 514 -11.29 9.26 5.91
CA THR A 514 -12.23 10.21 6.55
C THR A 514 -11.74 10.58 7.95
N LEU A 515 -11.24 9.61 8.73
CA LEU A 515 -10.63 9.84 10.05
C LEU A 515 -9.38 10.71 10.00
N GLU A 516 -8.56 10.62 8.95
CA GLU A 516 -7.44 11.54 8.75
C GLU A 516 -7.93 12.94 8.39
N LYS A 517 -8.81 13.07 7.39
CA LYS A 517 -9.29 14.38 6.93
C LYS A 517 -10.06 15.14 8.01
N PHE A 518 -10.83 14.44 8.85
CA PHE A 518 -11.60 15.05 9.93
C PHE A 518 -10.71 15.69 11.00
N LYS A 519 -9.54 15.13 11.31
CA LYS A 519 -8.58 15.72 12.26
C LYS A 519 -8.01 17.06 11.80
N GLU A 520 -7.99 17.33 10.49
CA GLU A 520 -7.59 18.65 9.97
C GLU A 520 -8.64 19.73 10.22
N LEU A 521 -9.93 19.35 10.24
CA LEU A 521 -11.07 20.26 10.28
C LEU A 521 -11.61 20.50 11.71
N GLN A 522 -11.10 19.79 12.71
CA GLN A 522 -11.54 19.88 14.12
C GLN A 522 -11.11 21.16 14.86
N VAL A 523 -10.30 22.04 14.24
CA VAL A 523 -9.74 23.23 14.88
C VAL A 523 -10.02 24.52 14.08
N PRO A 524 -10.24 25.67 14.74
CA PRO A 524 -10.34 26.96 14.05
C PRO A 524 -9.07 27.29 13.27
N GLN A 525 -9.23 27.82 12.06
CA GLN A 525 -8.11 28.32 11.27
C GLN A 525 -7.48 29.54 11.96
N LEU A 526 -6.16 29.51 12.07
CA LEU A 526 -5.34 30.57 12.64
C LEU A 526 -4.46 31.18 11.54
N SER A 527 -4.68 32.47 11.28
CA SER A 527 -3.84 33.30 10.42
C SER A 527 -3.22 34.43 11.24
N VAL A 528 -1.92 34.66 11.08
CA VAL A 528 -1.15 35.66 11.82
C VAL A 528 -0.32 36.47 10.84
N GLU A 529 -0.66 37.74 10.69
CA GLU A 529 0.14 38.70 9.95
C GLU A 529 1.18 39.33 10.89
N ILE A 530 2.45 39.38 10.49
CA ILE A 530 3.54 39.97 11.27
C ILE A 530 4.37 40.90 10.39
N ASP A 531 4.40 42.18 10.74
CA ASP A 531 5.34 43.12 10.15
C ASP A 531 6.66 43.06 10.92
N ILE A 532 7.77 42.89 10.22
CA ILE A 532 9.12 42.85 10.78
C ILE A 532 10.07 43.83 10.10
N VAL A 533 11.23 44.06 10.72
CA VAL A 533 12.33 44.89 10.19
C VAL A 533 13.09 44.18 9.06
N ASN A 534 13.57 44.98 8.09
CA ASN A 534 14.60 44.75 7.05
C ASN A 534 15.85 43.92 7.45
N PHE A 535 15.75 42.76 8.10
CA PHE A 535 16.91 42.12 8.74
C PHE A 535 17.92 41.51 7.76
N LEU A 536 17.56 41.31 6.48
CA LEU A 536 18.48 40.94 5.39
C LEU A 536 19.44 42.10 5.04
N GLU A 537 19.11 43.31 5.47
CA GLU A 537 19.97 44.50 5.36
C GLU A 537 20.85 44.70 6.61
N ILE A 538 20.54 44.01 7.73
CA ILE A 538 21.23 44.18 9.02
C ILE A 538 22.40 43.20 9.14
N VAL A 539 23.62 43.75 9.11
CA VAL A 539 24.89 43.01 9.21
C VAL A 539 25.00 42.18 10.50
N GLU A 540 24.39 42.61 11.61
CA GLU A 540 24.42 41.88 12.88
C GLU A 540 23.54 40.61 12.89
N GLU A 541 22.61 40.46 11.94
CA GLU A 541 21.71 39.30 11.84
C GLU A 541 22.03 38.38 10.64
N GLN A 542 23.26 38.46 10.10
CA GLN A 542 23.80 37.55 9.06
C GLN A 542 23.55 36.06 9.32
N ARG A 543 23.51 35.65 10.59
CA ARG A 543 23.20 34.30 11.12
C ARG A 543 21.76 33.80 10.89
N ASN A 544 20.89 34.65 10.35
CA ASN A 544 19.48 34.37 10.09
C ASN A 544 19.08 34.68 8.64
N TRP A 545 19.96 35.26 7.82
CA TRP A 545 19.68 35.60 6.41
C TRP A 545 19.31 34.36 5.56
N ASP A 546 19.73 33.18 6.00
CA ASP A 546 19.44 31.87 5.41
C ASP A 546 18.16 31.21 5.94
N LYS A 547 17.36 31.92 6.76
CA LYS A 547 16.19 31.35 7.47
C LYS A 547 14.84 31.93 7.13
N LEU A 548 14.80 32.99 6.32
CA LEU A 548 13.56 33.47 5.71
C LEU A 548 13.39 32.78 4.36
N THR A 549 12.60 31.70 4.34
CA THR A 549 12.22 30.99 3.12
C THR A 549 10.74 30.66 3.17
N LEU A 550 10.01 30.88 2.09
CA LEU A 550 8.57 30.59 1.98
C LEU A 550 8.29 29.10 2.32
N GLY A 551 7.21 28.83 3.06
CA GLY A 551 6.83 27.48 3.47
C GLY A 551 7.56 26.92 4.70
N ASP A 552 8.70 27.49 5.13
CA ASP A 552 9.37 27.12 6.39
C ASP A 552 8.56 27.57 7.62
N PHE A 553 8.89 27.00 8.79
CA PHE A 553 8.22 27.27 10.06
C PHE A 553 8.95 28.34 10.88
N VAL A 554 8.19 29.32 11.37
CA VAL A 554 8.67 30.43 12.20
C VAL A 554 8.11 30.34 13.60
N ASN A 555 8.97 30.60 14.59
CA ASN A 555 8.59 30.64 16.00
C ASN A 555 8.28 32.11 16.37
N VAL A 556 7.06 32.37 16.83
CA VAL A 556 6.55 33.71 17.17
C VAL A 556 6.37 33.81 18.68
N LYS A 557 6.95 34.84 19.31
CA LYS A 557 6.85 35.05 20.76
C LYS A 557 6.41 36.47 21.13
N TYR A 558 5.15 36.61 21.56
CA TYR A 558 4.59 37.87 22.05
C TYR A 558 4.34 37.78 23.56
N GLU A 559 5.41 38.01 24.32
CA GLU A 559 5.45 37.92 25.80
C GLU A 559 4.32 38.70 26.50
N PRO A 560 3.90 39.91 26.06
CA PRO A 560 2.83 40.65 26.74
C PRO A 560 1.41 40.03 26.65
N LEU A 561 1.23 38.96 25.86
CA LEU A 561 -0.02 38.18 25.79
C LEU A 561 0.22 36.68 26.03
N ASP A 562 1.41 36.30 26.50
CA ASP A 562 1.90 34.92 26.63
C ASP A 562 1.73 34.05 25.37
N ILE A 563 1.78 34.66 24.18
CA ILE A 563 1.63 33.94 22.91
C ILE A 563 2.99 33.37 22.50
N ALA A 564 3.12 32.05 22.55
CA ALA A 564 4.15 31.28 21.88
C ALA A 564 3.51 30.41 20.79
N LEU A 565 3.82 30.68 19.52
CA LEU A 565 3.26 30.00 18.36
C LEU A 565 4.39 29.51 17.43
N THR A 566 4.20 28.36 16.79
CA THR A 566 5.00 27.96 15.63
C THR A 566 4.05 27.80 14.45
N ALA A 567 4.31 28.52 13.35
CA ALA A 567 3.42 28.56 12.18
C ALA A 567 4.23 28.58 10.87
N ARG A 568 3.62 28.12 9.78
CA ARG A 568 4.21 28.12 8.43
C ARG A 568 4.06 29.49 7.79
N ILE A 569 5.06 29.95 7.04
CA ILE A 569 4.93 31.17 6.21
C ILE A 569 4.13 30.85 4.93
N SER A 570 2.95 31.47 4.77
CA SER A 570 2.12 31.40 3.55
C SER A 570 2.38 32.56 2.57
N GLU A 571 2.78 33.74 3.06
CA GLU A 571 3.11 34.90 2.23
C GLU A 571 4.31 35.67 2.82
N ILE A 572 5.20 36.16 1.95
CA ILE A 572 6.28 37.10 2.29
C ILE A 572 6.17 38.30 1.36
N SER A 573 5.87 39.47 1.92
CA SER A 573 5.85 40.76 1.23
C SER A 573 7.09 41.56 1.64
N TYR A 574 7.93 41.90 0.66
CA TYR A 574 9.21 42.59 0.85
C TYR A 574 9.13 44.06 0.44
N ASP A 575 8.87 44.93 1.41
CA ASP A 575 8.95 46.39 1.26
C ASP A 575 10.41 46.84 1.40
N TYR A 576 11.12 46.94 0.27
CA TYR A 576 12.50 47.44 0.23
C TYR A 576 12.56 48.98 0.38
N GLY A 577 11.49 49.69 0.04
CA GLY A 577 11.41 51.16 0.18
C GLY A 577 11.36 51.64 1.64
N GLY A 578 10.66 50.91 2.52
CA GLY A 578 10.51 51.19 3.96
C GLY A 578 11.31 50.27 4.88
N SER A 579 12.19 49.42 4.33
CA SER A 579 12.94 48.37 5.05
C SER A 579 12.01 47.56 5.97
N SER A 580 10.95 46.98 5.40
CA SER A 580 10.03 46.07 6.08
C SER A 580 10.01 44.71 5.38
N ILE A 581 9.65 43.67 6.14
CA ILE A 581 9.09 42.44 5.57
C ILE A 581 7.79 42.19 6.30
N LYS A 582 6.70 41.93 5.58
CA LYS A 582 5.46 41.42 6.16
C LYS A 582 5.36 39.93 5.87
N LEU A 583 5.01 39.16 6.90
CA LEU A 583 4.80 37.73 6.83
C LEU A 583 3.31 37.45 7.09
N THR A 584 2.68 36.65 6.23
CA THR A 584 1.43 35.95 6.59
C THR A 584 1.82 34.55 7.02
N LEU A 585 1.40 34.16 8.23
CA LEU A 585 1.67 32.85 8.81
C LEU A 585 0.36 32.09 9.03
N SER A 586 0.32 30.81 8.72
CA SER A 586 -0.84 29.95 8.94
C SER A 586 -0.49 28.67 9.71
N ASN A 587 -1.47 28.13 10.43
CA ASN A 587 -1.37 26.87 11.17
C ASN A 587 -2.07 25.69 10.46
N ALA A 588 -2.59 25.90 9.25
CA ALA A 588 -3.32 24.87 8.50
C ALA A 588 -2.35 23.85 7.87
N LYS A 589 -2.67 22.55 7.98
CA LYS A 589 -2.06 21.50 7.14
C LYS A 589 -2.46 21.67 5.68
N ASN A 590 -3.74 22.00 5.43
CA ASN A 590 -4.24 22.36 4.12
C ASN A 590 -3.68 23.72 3.71
N VAL A 591 -2.84 23.73 2.68
CA VAL A 591 -2.15 24.96 2.22
C VAL A 591 -3.02 25.74 1.23
N ASN A 592 -4.16 25.17 0.82
CA ASN A 592 -5.03 25.73 -0.20
C ASN A 592 -6.25 26.49 0.37
N ASP A 593 -6.42 26.61 1.70
CA ASP A 593 -7.58 27.29 2.29
C ASP A 593 -7.59 28.82 2.06
N GLU A 594 -6.45 29.44 1.73
CA GLU A 594 -6.38 30.87 1.33
C GLU A 594 -6.88 31.10 -0.13
N SER A 595 -7.37 30.06 -0.82
CA SER A 595 -7.77 30.05 -2.24
C SER A 595 -9.01 30.88 -2.62
N THR A 596 -9.74 31.47 -1.66
CA THR A 596 -10.84 32.41 -1.97
C THR A 596 -10.37 33.67 -2.73
N ARG A 597 -9.04 33.91 -2.81
CA ARG A 597 -8.41 34.88 -3.74
C ARG A 597 -8.21 34.31 -5.16
N ILE A 598 -7.89 33.02 -5.29
CA ILE A 598 -7.74 32.32 -6.57
C ILE A 598 -9.06 32.31 -7.34
N GLU A 599 -10.20 32.02 -6.69
CA GLU A 599 -11.51 32.04 -7.35
C GLU A 599 -11.85 33.41 -7.96
N LYS A 600 -11.48 34.51 -7.28
CA LYS A 600 -11.60 35.89 -7.80
C LYS A 600 -10.63 36.17 -8.95
N PHE A 601 -9.39 35.70 -8.86
CA PHE A 601 -8.39 35.86 -9.94
C PHE A 601 -8.81 35.10 -11.21
N LEU A 602 -9.25 33.84 -11.06
CA LEU A 602 -9.80 33.01 -12.14
C LEU A 602 -11.08 33.61 -12.73
N SER A 603 -11.97 34.17 -11.91
CA SER A 603 -13.18 34.87 -12.38
C SER A 603 -12.84 36.09 -13.25
N ASN A 604 -11.80 36.85 -12.89
CA ASN A 604 -11.31 37.94 -13.73
C ASN A 604 -10.65 37.44 -15.03
N SER A 605 -9.94 36.30 -14.98
CA SER A 605 -9.36 35.66 -16.17
C SER A 605 -10.41 35.08 -17.13
N LYS A 606 -11.53 34.56 -16.61
CA LYS A 606 -12.68 34.11 -17.41
C LYS A 606 -13.27 35.26 -18.22
N ASN A 607 -13.40 36.45 -17.63
CA ASN A 607 -13.82 37.67 -18.34
C ASN A 607 -12.84 38.16 -19.43
N THR A 608 -11.58 37.71 -19.44
CA THR A 608 -10.64 37.99 -20.53
C THR A 608 -10.76 37.03 -21.72
N THR A 609 -11.50 35.93 -21.57
CA THR A 609 -11.52 34.81 -22.53
C THR A 609 -12.76 34.87 -23.43
N ILE A 610 -12.69 35.68 -24.50
CA ILE A 610 -13.78 35.79 -25.49
C ILE A 610 -13.83 34.52 -26.38
N VAL A 611 -14.50 33.47 -25.92
CA VAL A 611 -14.73 32.25 -26.71
C VAL A 611 -15.87 32.48 -27.72
N VAL A 612 -15.50 32.80 -28.96
CA VAL A 612 -16.42 32.77 -30.11
C VAL A 612 -16.30 31.41 -30.81
N GLY A 613 -17.30 30.53 -30.71
CA GLY A 613 -17.25 29.25 -31.44
C GLY A 613 -18.35 28.24 -31.11
N ASN A 614 -19.41 28.25 -31.91
CA ASN A 614 -20.49 27.26 -31.95
C ASN A 614 -20.04 25.78 -31.97
N GLY A 615 -20.88 24.89 -31.42
CA GLY A 615 -21.13 23.57 -32.03
C GLY A 615 -21.10 22.34 -31.11
N ARG A 616 -22.27 21.88 -30.66
CA ARG A 616 -22.52 20.48 -30.25
C ARG A 616 -23.53 19.83 -31.20
N PRO A 617 -23.17 18.71 -31.84
CA PRO A 617 -24.14 17.73 -32.31
C PRO A 617 -23.74 16.28 -31.96
N ASP A 618 -24.60 15.55 -31.26
CA ASP A 618 -24.37 14.15 -30.89
C ASP A 618 -24.53 13.20 -32.10
N TRP A 619 -23.56 12.31 -32.36
CA TRP A 619 -23.66 11.42 -33.54
C TRP A 619 -22.87 10.09 -33.46
N THR A 620 -23.53 9.01 -33.03
CA THR A 620 -23.08 7.64 -33.32
C THR A 620 -24.24 6.63 -33.45
N LYS A 621 -24.62 6.28 -34.69
CA LYS A 621 -25.43 5.08 -35.01
C LYS A 621 -25.32 4.72 -36.51
N ALA A 622 -25.44 3.42 -36.81
CA ALA A 622 -25.61 2.79 -38.14
C ALA A 622 -24.39 2.70 -39.12
N VAL A 623 -23.66 1.57 -39.02
CA VAL A 623 -23.44 0.50 -40.04
C VAL A 623 -23.55 0.85 -41.56
N ALA A 624 -22.63 0.30 -42.38
CA ALA A 624 -22.60 0.42 -43.85
C ALA A 624 -22.19 -0.88 -44.60
N ASP A 625 -22.60 -0.98 -45.89
CA ASP A 625 -22.41 -2.07 -46.89
C ASP A 625 -22.71 -1.46 -48.31
N SER A 626 -22.35 -1.95 -49.51
CA SER A 626 -21.74 -3.22 -49.98
C SER A 626 -20.72 -3.02 -51.15
N SER A 627 -20.81 -3.76 -52.28
CA SER A 627 -19.81 -3.75 -53.38
C SER A 627 -20.35 -4.00 -54.81
N GLU A 628 -19.46 -4.02 -55.81
CA GLU A 628 -19.74 -3.52 -57.18
C GLU A 628 -20.48 -4.44 -58.18
N MET A 629 -20.51 -5.77 -57.98
CA MET A 629 -20.78 -6.72 -59.07
C MET A 629 -22.15 -6.56 -59.75
N SER A 630 -23.18 -6.08 -59.01
CA SER A 630 -24.52 -5.83 -59.55
C SER A 630 -24.55 -4.85 -60.73
N ARG A 631 -23.63 -3.87 -60.74
CA ARG A 631 -23.58 -2.78 -61.73
C ARG A 631 -23.33 -3.29 -63.15
N LEU A 632 -22.65 -4.43 -63.32
CA LEU A 632 -22.38 -5.02 -64.63
C LEU A 632 -23.64 -5.64 -65.26
N PHE A 633 -24.50 -6.28 -64.47
CA PHE A 633 -25.76 -6.85 -64.98
C PHE A 633 -26.77 -5.75 -65.33
N GLU A 634 -26.91 -4.74 -64.47
CA GLU A 634 -27.77 -3.58 -64.74
C GLU A 634 -27.36 -2.87 -66.03
N ASN A 635 -26.06 -2.65 -66.28
CA ASN A 635 -25.61 -1.97 -67.50
C ASN A 635 -26.01 -2.71 -68.80
N VAL A 636 -26.00 -4.05 -68.81
CA VAL A 636 -26.45 -4.82 -69.99
C VAL A 636 -27.96 -4.77 -70.15
N TRP A 637 -28.71 -4.95 -69.05
CA TRP A 637 -30.18 -4.90 -69.08
C TRP A 637 -30.69 -3.51 -69.46
N ASN A 638 -30.14 -2.45 -68.88
CA ASN A 638 -30.46 -1.07 -69.18
C ASN A 638 -30.12 -0.73 -70.65
N LYS A 639 -29.01 -1.23 -71.20
CA LYS A 639 -28.69 -1.01 -72.62
C LYS A 639 -29.74 -1.63 -73.54
N VAL A 640 -30.04 -2.92 -73.39
CA VAL A 640 -31.02 -3.61 -74.26
C VAL A 640 -32.44 -3.03 -74.07
N THR A 641 -32.80 -2.70 -72.83
CA THR A 641 -34.10 -2.07 -72.51
C THR A 641 -34.21 -0.68 -73.14
N ASN A 642 -33.14 0.12 -73.14
CA ASN A 642 -33.12 1.41 -73.82
C ASN A 642 -33.14 1.28 -75.34
N GLU A 643 -32.44 0.31 -75.93
CA GLU A 643 -32.50 0.04 -77.38
C GLU A 643 -33.94 -0.32 -77.82
N VAL A 644 -34.64 -1.18 -77.06
CA VAL A 644 -36.05 -1.54 -77.32
C VAL A 644 -37.00 -0.35 -77.09
N ASN A 645 -36.81 0.42 -76.01
CA ASN A 645 -37.68 1.57 -75.69
C ASN A 645 -37.44 2.80 -76.59
N MET A 646 -36.29 2.89 -77.27
CA MET A 646 -35.96 3.95 -78.23
C MET A 646 -36.26 3.57 -79.69
N ALA A 647 -36.69 2.32 -79.95
CA ALA A 647 -37.03 1.83 -81.29
C ALA A 647 -38.16 2.67 -81.92
N SER A 648 -37.80 3.53 -82.87
CA SER A 648 -38.67 4.62 -83.36
C SER A 648 -38.60 4.83 -84.88
N ASN A 649 -38.14 3.84 -85.65
CA ASN A 649 -38.18 3.86 -87.12
C ASN A 649 -38.15 2.47 -87.80
N GLU A 650 -38.61 1.42 -87.12
CA GLU A 650 -38.63 0.04 -87.64
C GLU A 650 -39.50 -0.11 -88.90
N PHE A 651 -38.94 -0.68 -89.98
CA PHE A 651 -39.72 -1.05 -91.16
C PHE A 651 -40.35 -2.43 -90.97
N VAL A 652 -41.62 -2.43 -90.57
CA VAL A 652 -42.44 -3.64 -90.48
C VAL A 652 -43.03 -3.97 -91.85
N THR A 653 -42.56 -5.05 -92.46
CA THR A 653 -43.09 -5.61 -93.71
C THR A 653 -43.87 -6.89 -93.44
N LEU A 654 -45.07 -6.99 -94.00
CA LEU A 654 -45.94 -8.15 -93.89
C LEU A 654 -46.32 -8.63 -95.29
N ASP A 655 -45.77 -9.76 -95.72
CA ASP A 655 -46.00 -10.30 -97.06
C ASP A 655 -46.15 -11.84 -97.06
N ARG A 656 -46.09 -12.47 -98.25
CA ARG A 656 -46.17 -13.93 -98.39
C ARG A 656 -44.98 -14.69 -97.79
N THR A 657 -43.89 -14.00 -97.46
CA THR A 657 -42.71 -14.51 -96.73
C THR A 657 -42.77 -14.19 -95.24
N GLY A 658 -43.93 -13.77 -94.72
CA GLY A 658 -44.25 -13.63 -93.31
C GLY A 658 -44.15 -12.19 -92.79
N LEU A 659 -43.99 -12.07 -91.47
CA LEU A 659 -43.67 -10.81 -90.81
C LEU A 659 -42.15 -10.65 -90.82
N THR A 660 -41.63 -9.55 -91.38
CA THR A 660 -40.21 -9.16 -91.28
C THR A 660 -40.10 -7.77 -90.67
N ILE A 661 -39.29 -7.62 -89.62
CA ILE A 661 -39.04 -6.34 -88.92
C ILE A 661 -37.54 -6.03 -89.04
N VAL A 662 -37.21 -4.85 -89.55
CA VAL A 662 -35.83 -4.44 -89.87
C VAL A 662 -35.62 -2.94 -89.63
N ASP A 663 -34.49 -2.58 -89.02
CA ASP A 663 -34.01 -1.20 -88.93
C ASP A 663 -33.51 -0.76 -90.32
N PRO A 664 -34.02 0.35 -90.90
CA PRO A 664 -33.54 0.87 -92.19
C PRO A 664 -32.06 1.28 -92.20
N ASN A 665 -31.39 1.33 -91.04
CA ASN A 665 -29.96 1.61 -90.89
C ASN A 665 -29.08 0.34 -90.79
N ASP A 666 -29.63 -0.84 -90.44
CA ASP A 666 -28.91 -2.13 -90.39
C ASP A 666 -29.72 -3.25 -91.06
N HIS A 667 -29.90 -3.14 -92.38
CA HIS A 667 -30.62 -4.11 -93.21
C HIS A 667 -30.10 -5.56 -93.14
N LEU A 668 -28.94 -5.83 -92.52
CA LEU A 668 -28.41 -7.18 -92.33
C LEU A 668 -28.99 -7.87 -91.08
N ARG A 669 -29.58 -7.10 -90.15
CA ARG A 669 -30.20 -7.60 -88.93
C ARG A 669 -31.71 -7.45 -89.00
N PHE A 670 -32.42 -8.58 -89.01
CA PHE A 670 -33.88 -8.57 -88.98
C PHE A 670 -34.46 -9.76 -88.24
N LEU A 671 -35.67 -9.55 -87.71
CA LEU A 671 -36.54 -10.61 -87.22
C LEU A 671 -37.46 -11.05 -88.36
N ARG A 672 -37.64 -12.36 -88.54
CA ARG A 672 -38.65 -12.94 -89.45
C ARG A 672 -39.49 -14.00 -88.73
N ALA A 673 -40.80 -13.96 -88.92
CA ALA A 673 -41.73 -14.97 -88.42
C ALA A 673 -42.56 -15.58 -89.57
N THR A 674 -42.51 -16.91 -89.68
CA THR A 674 -43.09 -17.71 -90.78
C THR A 674 -43.48 -19.11 -90.30
N HIS A 675 -44.68 -19.60 -90.64
CA HIS A 675 -45.04 -21.03 -90.63
C HIS A 675 -44.53 -21.85 -89.41
N GLY A 676 -44.78 -21.37 -88.18
CA GLY A 676 -44.35 -22.07 -86.96
C GLY A 676 -42.89 -21.85 -86.54
N VAL A 677 -42.20 -20.89 -87.16
CA VAL A 677 -40.83 -20.48 -86.86
C VAL A 677 -40.76 -18.96 -86.62
N ILE A 678 -40.03 -18.54 -85.59
CA ILE A 678 -39.62 -17.14 -85.36
C ILE A 678 -38.09 -17.13 -85.32
N ALA A 679 -37.46 -16.36 -86.19
CA ALA A 679 -36.01 -16.41 -86.41
C ALA A 679 -35.38 -15.02 -86.51
N LEU A 680 -34.17 -14.90 -85.94
CA LEU A 680 -33.30 -13.74 -86.03
C LEU A 680 -32.12 -14.06 -86.95
N THR A 681 -31.76 -13.11 -87.81
CA THR A 681 -30.55 -13.17 -88.64
C THR A 681 -29.66 -11.97 -88.37
N ARG A 682 -28.34 -12.16 -88.45
CA ARG A 682 -27.34 -11.07 -88.57
C ARG A 682 -26.69 -11.03 -89.95
N SER A 683 -27.17 -11.87 -90.86
CA SER A 683 -26.52 -12.25 -92.11
C SER A 683 -27.42 -11.98 -93.31
N GLY A 684 -28.32 -11.00 -93.22
CA GLY A 684 -29.26 -10.63 -94.29
C GLY A 684 -30.22 -11.75 -94.72
N GLY A 685 -30.44 -12.76 -93.86
CA GLY A 685 -31.28 -13.93 -94.16
C GLY A 685 -30.55 -15.12 -94.81
N LEU A 686 -29.23 -15.05 -95.02
CA LEU A 686 -28.43 -16.20 -95.52
C LEU A 686 -28.32 -17.34 -94.49
N LYS A 687 -28.33 -16.98 -93.20
CA LYS A 687 -28.35 -17.88 -92.04
C LYS A 687 -29.23 -17.25 -90.98
N TYR A 688 -29.93 -18.06 -90.21
CA TYR A 688 -30.64 -17.64 -89.00
C TYR A 688 -29.92 -18.23 -87.80
N GLU A 689 -29.17 -17.40 -87.07
CA GLU A 689 -28.30 -17.85 -85.97
C GLU A 689 -29.07 -18.13 -84.66
N SER A 690 -30.34 -17.74 -84.60
CA SER A 690 -31.27 -18.06 -83.52
C SER A 690 -32.69 -18.18 -84.06
N ALA A 691 -33.31 -19.35 -83.92
CA ALA A 691 -34.67 -19.63 -84.37
C ALA A 691 -35.43 -20.49 -83.35
N LEU A 692 -36.64 -20.06 -82.99
CA LEU A 692 -37.61 -20.86 -82.26
C LEU A 692 -38.52 -21.56 -83.27
N THR A 693 -38.53 -22.90 -83.27
CA THR A 693 -39.40 -23.74 -84.10
C THR A 693 -40.38 -24.52 -83.23
N ALA A 694 -41.34 -25.23 -83.86
CA ALA A 694 -42.23 -26.15 -83.16
C ALA A 694 -41.48 -27.31 -82.44
N ASP A 695 -40.28 -27.67 -82.90
CA ASP A 695 -39.45 -28.74 -82.33
C ASP A 695 -38.49 -28.23 -81.22
N GLY A 696 -38.32 -26.91 -81.07
CA GLY A 696 -37.54 -26.30 -80.00
C GLY A 696 -36.77 -25.03 -80.38
N LEU A 697 -35.86 -24.62 -79.50
CA LEU A 697 -34.96 -23.49 -79.73
C LEU A 697 -33.66 -23.96 -80.39
N ILE A 698 -33.39 -23.46 -81.60
CA ILE A 698 -32.12 -23.64 -82.33
C ILE A 698 -31.33 -22.35 -82.19
N ALA A 699 -30.23 -22.35 -81.42
CA ALA A 699 -29.35 -21.19 -81.28
C ALA A 699 -27.91 -21.62 -81.01
N GLU A 700 -26.94 -20.88 -81.55
CA GLU A 700 -25.51 -21.14 -81.30
C GLU A 700 -25.07 -20.72 -79.88
N GLN A 701 -25.82 -19.81 -79.24
CA GLN A 701 -25.64 -19.39 -77.85
C GLN A 701 -27.01 -19.14 -77.21
N VAL A 702 -27.28 -19.76 -76.06
CA VAL A 702 -28.49 -19.52 -75.25
C VAL A 702 -28.08 -18.74 -74.00
N LEU A 703 -28.29 -17.42 -74.02
CA LEU A 703 -27.93 -16.51 -72.94
C LEU A 703 -29.13 -16.28 -72.01
N GLY A 704 -29.24 -17.08 -70.95
CA GLY A 704 -30.32 -16.96 -69.97
C GLY A 704 -30.34 -18.08 -68.93
N LYS A 705 -31.33 -18.06 -68.03
CA LYS A 705 -31.60 -19.18 -67.10
C LYS A 705 -32.38 -20.28 -67.83
N ILE A 706 -31.73 -21.40 -68.12
CA ILE A 706 -32.40 -22.59 -68.66
C ILE A 706 -33.09 -23.33 -67.50
N ILE A 707 -34.41 -23.45 -67.57
CA ILE A 707 -35.20 -24.24 -66.61
C ILE A 707 -35.32 -25.67 -67.14
N LEU A 708 -34.99 -26.65 -66.32
CA LEU A 708 -34.89 -28.07 -66.69
C LEU A 708 -36.18 -28.83 -66.37
N GLY A 709 -36.66 -29.66 -67.29
CA GLY A 709 -37.90 -30.42 -67.12
C GLY A 709 -37.74 -31.74 -66.35
N GLN A 710 -37.03 -32.71 -66.95
CA GLN A 710 -36.84 -34.05 -66.35
C GLN A 710 -35.42 -34.59 -66.54
N ARG A 711 -34.85 -34.42 -67.74
CA ARG A 711 -33.48 -34.83 -68.07
C ARG A 711 -32.87 -33.91 -69.12
N VAL A 712 -31.57 -33.63 -69.00
CA VAL A 712 -30.72 -33.04 -70.05
C VAL A 712 -29.44 -33.85 -70.18
N VAL A 713 -28.99 -34.07 -71.41
CA VAL A 713 -27.75 -34.79 -71.72
C VAL A 713 -26.91 -33.91 -72.64
N ILE A 714 -25.64 -33.73 -72.29
CA ILE A 714 -24.62 -33.05 -73.09
C ILE A 714 -23.46 -34.03 -73.21
N GLY A 715 -23.00 -34.37 -74.41
CA GLY A 715 -21.96 -35.39 -74.55
C GLY A 715 -21.42 -35.53 -75.95
N ASP A 716 -20.28 -36.18 -76.04
CA ASP A 716 -19.61 -36.55 -77.28
C ASP A 716 -19.18 -38.03 -77.25
N THR A 717 -18.20 -38.43 -78.07
CA THR A 717 -17.68 -39.81 -78.09
C THR A 717 -16.67 -40.12 -76.99
N THR A 718 -16.37 -39.17 -76.10
CA THR A 718 -15.32 -39.27 -75.07
C THR A 718 -15.83 -39.24 -73.63
N GLY A 719 -17.02 -38.65 -73.40
CA GLY A 719 -17.72 -38.65 -72.12
C GLY A 719 -19.15 -38.11 -72.22
N VAL A 720 -19.95 -38.38 -71.19
CA VAL A 720 -21.36 -37.96 -71.12
C VAL A 720 -21.63 -37.22 -69.83
N PHE A 721 -22.13 -35.98 -69.94
CA PHE A 721 -22.69 -35.18 -68.85
C PHE A 721 -24.21 -35.34 -68.87
N THR A 722 -24.80 -35.86 -67.80
CA THR A 722 -26.25 -36.03 -67.65
C THR A 722 -26.74 -35.30 -66.41
N ILE A 723 -27.82 -34.54 -66.53
CA ILE A 723 -28.64 -34.08 -65.40
C ILE A 723 -29.96 -34.84 -65.45
N GLU A 724 -30.31 -35.54 -64.37
CA GLU A 724 -31.52 -36.37 -64.25
C GLU A 724 -32.07 -36.24 -62.82
N GLY A 725 -33.24 -35.60 -62.68
CA GLY A 725 -33.77 -35.18 -61.38
C GLY A 725 -32.76 -34.33 -60.59
N SER A 726 -32.58 -34.65 -59.30
CA SER A 726 -31.65 -33.97 -58.39
C SER A 726 -30.17 -34.39 -58.54
N LYS A 727 -29.80 -35.03 -59.67
CA LYS A 727 -28.46 -35.62 -59.87
C LYS A 727 -27.83 -35.13 -61.18
N LEU A 728 -26.57 -34.71 -61.09
CA LEU A 728 -25.69 -34.44 -62.21
C LEU A 728 -24.56 -35.49 -62.19
N MET A 729 -24.31 -36.15 -63.30
CA MET A 729 -23.30 -37.21 -63.44
C MET A 729 -22.42 -36.96 -64.66
N ILE A 730 -21.13 -37.25 -64.53
CA ILE A 730 -20.17 -37.28 -65.65
C ILE A 730 -19.55 -38.67 -65.70
N ASP A 731 -19.85 -39.40 -66.78
CA ASP A 731 -19.31 -40.73 -67.06
C ASP A 731 -18.08 -40.66 -67.97
N ASP A 732 -17.10 -41.53 -67.74
CA ASP A 732 -15.96 -41.71 -68.66
C ASP A 732 -16.34 -42.48 -69.94
N ARG A 733 -15.40 -42.55 -70.89
CA ARG A 733 -15.49 -43.36 -72.12
C ARG A 733 -15.79 -44.87 -71.90
N CYS A 734 -15.73 -45.36 -70.66
CA CYS A 734 -16.03 -46.75 -70.28
C CYS A 734 -17.42 -46.90 -69.64
N GLY A 735 -18.21 -45.82 -69.53
CA GLY A 735 -19.49 -45.82 -68.80
C GLY A 735 -19.31 -46.03 -67.30
N ARG A 736 -18.28 -45.42 -66.70
CA ARG A 736 -18.02 -45.41 -65.26
C ARG A 736 -18.20 -43.98 -64.71
N PRO A 737 -18.96 -43.77 -63.62
CA PRO A 737 -19.27 -42.45 -63.10
C PRO A 737 -18.05 -41.85 -62.38
N VAL A 738 -17.39 -40.90 -63.04
CA VAL A 738 -16.21 -40.21 -62.51
C VAL A 738 -16.62 -39.08 -61.56
N VAL A 739 -17.63 -38.29 -61.94
CA VAL A 739 -18.14 -37.18 -61.12
C VAL A 739 -19.63 -37.35 -60.86
N ARG A 740 -20.06 -37.08 -59.62
CA ARG A 740 -21.46 -36.94 -59.23
C ARG A 740 -21.64 -35.65 -58.44
N LEU A 741 -22.66 -34.86 -58.76
CA LEU A 741 -23.04 -33.63 -58.05
C LEU A 741 -24.55 -33.65 -57.79
N GLY A 742 -24.98 -33.20 -56.61
CA GLY A 742 -26.38 -33.27 -56.17
C GLY A 742 -26.62 -34.46 -55.25
N LEU A 743 -27.76 -35.14 -55.38
CA LEU A 743 -28.15 -36.25 -54.49
C LEU A 743 -27.28 -37.50 -54.73
N THR A 744 -26.32 -37.77 -53.84
CA THR A 744 -25.31 -38.83 -53.98
C THR A 744 -25.61 -40.08 -53.15
N SER A 745 -26.43 -39.96 -52.12
CA SER A 745 -27.11 -41.05 -51.39
C SER A 745 -28.58 -40.70 -51.19
N GLU A 746 -29.45 -41.71 -51.09
CA GLU A 746 -30.90 -41.60 -50.87
C GLU A 746 -31.33 -42.18 -49.50
N LEU A 747 -30.40 -42.82 -48.77
CA LEU A 747 -30.64 -43.49 -47.48
C LEU A 747 -29.43 -43.31 -46.53
N PRO A 748 -29.27 -42.15 -45.86
CA PRO A 748 -30.09 -40.94 -45.93
C PRO A 748 -29.82 -40.11 -47.21
N ASP A 749 -30.65 -39.09 -47.44
CA ASP A 749 -30.46 -38.08 -48.49
C ASP A 749 -29.19 -37.26 -48.23
N VAL A 750 -28.14 -37.51 -49.01
CA VAL A 750 -26.87 -36.77 -48.97
C VAL A 750 -26.70 -35.99 -50.26
N PHE A 751 -26.47 -34.70 -50.15
CA PHE A 751 -26.21 -33.78 -51.27
C PHE A 751 -24.73 -33.37 -51.26
N GLY A 752 -24.04 -33.56 -52.37
CA GLY A 752 -22.61 -33.25 -52.45
C GLY A 752 -22.00 -33.40 -53.84
N LEU A 753 -20.70 -33.17 -53.91
CA LEU A 753 -19.80 -33.45 -55.04
C LEU A 753 -18.93 -34.66 -54.68
N HIS A 754 -18.88 -35.67 -55.54
CA HIS A 754 -18.02 -36.85 -55.38
C HIS A 754 -17.22 -37.07 -56.67
N VAL A 755 -15.91 -37.29 -56.54
CA VAL A 755 -15.02 -37.62 -57.65
C VAL A 755 -14.32 -38.95 -57.37
N ASN A 756 -14.53 -39.94 -58.26
CA ASN A 756 -14.04 -41.31 -58.13
C ASN A 756 -12.72 -41.52 -58.89
N ARG A 757 -11.70 -42.08 -58.22
CA ARG A 757 -10.45 -42.54 -58.86
C ARG A 757 -10.44 -44.06 -58.98
N TYR A 758 -10.51 -44.57 -60.21
CA TYR A 758 -10.44 -45.99 -60.51
C TYR A 758 -9.00 -46.54 -60.47
N ALA A 759 -8.86 -47.84 -60.16
CA ALA A 759 -7.57 -48.53 -60.05
C ALA A 759 -6.86 -48.73 -61.41
N SER A 760 -7.62 -48.85 -62.49
CA SER A 760 -7.10 -49.18 -63.83
C SER A 760 -7.81 -48.43 -64.96
N SER A 761 -7.06 -48.20 -66.04
CA SER A 761 -7.57 -47.71 -67.32
C SER A 761 -8.37 -48.76 -68.10
N ASN A 762 -8.38 -50.02 -67.66
CA ASN A 762 -9.22 -51.07 -68.23
C ASN A 762 -10.71 -50.81 -67.92
N CYS A 763 -11.54 -50.66 -68.94
CA CYS A 763 -12.98 -50.40 -68.79
C CYS A 763 -13.74 -51.48 -68.00
N ASN A 764 -13.24 -52.71 -67.96
CA ASN A 764 -13.84 -53.81 -67.19
C ASN A 764 -13.52 -53.74 -65.69
N ASP A 765 -12.52 -52.96 -65.29
CA ASP A 765 -12.22 -52.69 -63.88
C ASP A 765 -13.05 -51.52 -63.36
N ARG A 766 -13.80 -51.77 -62.28
CA ARG A 766 -14.66 -50.80 -61.59
C ARG A 766 -14.20 -50.53 -60.16
N THR A 767 -13.01 -51.00 -59.78
CA THR A 767 -12.44 -50.84 -58.44
C THR A 767 -12.05 -49.38 -58.20
N ILE A 768 -12.62 -48.77 -57.16
CA ILE A 768 -12.31 -47.39 -56.74
C ILE A 768 -11.17 -47.44 -55.70
N THR A 769 -10.17 -46.57 -55.85
CA THR A 769 -8.99 -46.45 -54.97
C THR A 769 -9.06 -45.23 -54.05
N ASN A 770 -9.68 -44.15 -54.53
CA ASN A 770 -9.93 -42.93 -53.78
C ASN A 770 -11.28 -42.33 -54.17
N VAL A 771 -11.91 -41.68 -53.20
CA VAL A 771 -13.03 -40.77 -53.42
C VAL A 771 -12.66 -39.43 -52.79
N SER A 772 -12.60 -38.38 -53.59
CA SER A 772 -12.46 -37.00 -53.11
C SER A 772 -13.76 -36.26 -53.33
N GLY A 773 -14.26 -35.54 -52.33
CA GLY A 773 -15.56 -34.91 -52.44
C GLY A 773 -15.84 -33.87 -51.37
N MET A 774 -17.04 -33.31 -51.44
CA MET A 774 -17.62 -32.44 -50.42
C MET A 774 -19.11 -32.74 -50.32
N ASP A 775 -19.61 -33.10 -49.14
CA ASP A 775 -21.03 -33.43 -48.95
C ASP A 775 -21.62 -32.80 -47.68
N ASN A 776 -22.95 -32.63 -47.68
CA ASN A 776 -23.72 -32.01 -46.59
C ASN A 776 -23.81 -32.86 -45.31
N SER A 777 -23.11 -33.99 -45.22
CA SER A 777 -23.00 -34.83 -44.03
C SER A 777 -21.60 -34.85 -43.42
N ARG A 778 -20.55 -34.53 -44.19
CA ARG A 778 -19.14 -34.71 -43.79
C ARG A 778 -18.24 -33.52 -44.07
N GLY A 779 -18.71 -32.50 -44.80
CA GLY A 779 -17.86 -31.42 -45.29
C GLY A 779 -16.97 -31.89 -46.44
N PHE A 780 -15.76 -31.36 -46.55
CA PHE A 780 -14.78 -31.78 -47.58
C PHE A 780 -13.93 -32.95 -47.09
N TYR A 781 -13.68 -33.94 -47.95
CA TYR A 781 -12.94 -35.14 -47.60
C TYR A 781 -12.15 -35.75 -48.77
N ILE A 782 -11.07 -36.45 -48.42
CA ILE A 782 -10.40 -37.41 -49.30
C ILE A 782 -10.32 -38.75 -48.59
N ASP A 783 -11.06 -39.72 -49.12
CA ASP A 783 -11.09 -41.09 -48.65
C ASP A 783 -10.20 -41.98 -49.54
N LYS A 784 -9.58 -42.99 -48.93
CA LYS A 784 -8.71 -43.99 -49.55
C LYS A 784 -9.28 -45.38 -49.29
N ILE A 785 -9.47 -46.14 -50.35
CA ILE A 785 -10.10 -47.47 -50.29
C ILE A 785 -9.03 -48.52 -50.52
N ARG A 786 -8.87 -49.44 -49.56
CA ARG A 786 -7.91 -50.55 -49.61
C ARG A 786 -8.59 -51.81 -49.08
N ASN A 787 -8.58 -52.89 -49.87
CA ASN A 787 -9.18 -54.19 -49.50
C ASN A 787 -10.64 -54.11 -49.03
N GLY A 788 -11.43 -53.16 -49.56
CA GLY A 788 -12.82 -52.92 -49.15
C GLY A 788 -13.01 -52.05 -47.90
N VAL A 789 -11.93 -51.68 -47.21
CA VAL A 789 -11.96 -50.72 -46.09
C VAL A 789 -11.74 -49.31 -46.63
N THR A 790 -12.64 -48.39 -46.29
CA THR A 790 -12.52 -46.96 -46.57
C THR A 790 -11.88 -46.27 -45.37
N SER A 791 -10.78 -45.55 -45.59
CA SER A 791 -10.11 -44.72 -44.57
C SER A 791 -10.10 -43.25 -45.00
N ASN A 792 -10.55 -42.38 -44.09
CA ASN A 792 -10.43 -40.94 -44.31
C ASN A 792 -8.97 -40.49 -44.11
N VAL A 793 -8.41 -39.84 -45.13
CA VAL A 793 -7.01 -39.38 -45.18
C VAL A 793 -6.92 -37.88 -44.93
N LEU A 794 -7.88 -37.12 -45.47
CA LEU A 794 -8.01 -35.68 -45.28
C LEU A 794 -9.49 -35.34 -45.04
N GLY A 795 -9.77 -34.42 -44.13
CA GLY A 795 -11.11 -33.97 -43.80
C GLY A 795 -11.15 -32.52 -43.32
N LEU A 796 -12.22 -31.83 -43.66
CA LEU A 796 -12.66 -30.54 -43.13
C LEU A 796 -14.17 -30.66 -42.88
N SER A 797 -14.60 -30.74 -41.62
CA SER A 797 -16.03 -30.87 -41.29
C SER A 797 -16.80 -29.58 -41.61
N LEU A 798 -18.14 -29.67 -41.57
CA LEU A 798 -19.02 -28.51 -41.75
C LEU A 798 -18.85 -27.46 -40.63
N ASP A 799 -18.38 -27.92 -39.47
CA ASP A 799 -18.08 -27.14 -38.25
C ASP A 799 -16.66 -26.52 -38.29
N GLY A 800 -15.88 -26.81 -39.34
CA GLY A 800 -14.52 -26.31 -39.54
C GLY A 800 -13.39 -27.22 -39.05
N ASN A 801 -13.71 -28.39 -38.47
CA ASN A 801 -12.72 -29.27 -37.87
C ASN A 801 -11.86 -29.96 -38.94
N PHE A 802 -10.54 -29.74 -38.89
CA PHE A 802 -9.55 -30.29 -39.81
C PHE A 802 -8.98 -31.62 -39.30
N ARG A 803 -8.84 -32.60 -40.20
CA ARG A 803 -8.24 -33.90 -39.94
C ARG A 803 -7.26 -34.28 -41.06
N LEU A 804 -6.06 -34.68 -40.70
CA LEU A 804 -5.08 -35.30 -41.59
C LEU A 804 -4.61 -36.63 -40.99
N ARG A 805 -4.65 -37.71 -41.78
CA ARG A 805 -4.15 -39.04 -41.41
C ARG A 805 -3.08 -39.49 -42.39
N VAL A 806 -1.85 -39.67 -41.91
CA VAL A 806 -0.67 -39.93 -42.76
C VAL A 806 -0.36 -41.42 -42.89
N GLY A 807 -0.73 -42.23 -41.89
CA GLY A 807 -0.53 -43.68 -41.87
C GLY A 807 -1.77 -44.45 -41.43
N ASP A 808 -1.67 -45.78 -41.43
CA ASP A 808 -2.82 -46.68 -41.22
C ASP A 808 -3.29 -46.74 -39.73
N ASP A 809 -2.47 -46.26 -38.77
CA ASP A 809 -2.72 -46.23 -37.31
C ASP A 809 -3.10 -44.82 -36.77
N ASN A 810 -2.82 -44.51 -35.49
CA ASN A 810 -2.99 -43.20 -34.81
C ASN A 810 -2.05 -42.08 -35.32
N GLN A 811 -1.54 -42.18 -36.54
CA GLN A 811 -0.74 -41.14 -37.19
C GLN A 811 -1.66 -40.04 -37.75
N VAL A 812 -2.33 -39.35 -36.83
CA VAL A 812 -3.31 -38.29 -37.08
C VAL A 812 -2.86 -36.95 -36.52
N ILE A 813 -3.20 -35.90 -37.27
CA ILE A 813 -3.22 -34.51 -36.83
C ILE A 813 -4.67 -34.07 -36.88
N VAL A 814 -5.17 -33.48 -35.81
CA VAL A 814 -6.53 -32.93 -35.70
C VAL A 814 -6.43 -31.49 -35.24
N ILE A 815 -7.22 -30.61 -35.86
CA ILE A 815 -7.50 -29.26 -35.36
C ILE A 815 -9.01 -29.17 -35.25
N ASN A 816 -9.52 -28.97 -34.03
CA ASN A 816 -10.95 -28.93 -33.75
C ASN A 816 -11.31 -27.81 -32.75
N GLU A 817 -12.51 -27.82 -32.19
CA GLU A 817 -12.99 -26.84 -31.22
C GLU A 817 -12.12 -26.69 -29.95
N PHE A 818 -11.23 -27.65 -29.65
CA PHE A 818 -10.33 -27.60 -28.50
C PHE A 818 -8.92 -27.07 -28.82
N GLY A 819 -8.44 -27.22 -30.06
CA GLY A 819 -7.10 -26.80 -30.47
C GLY A 819 -6.41 -27.76 -31.45
N LEU A 820 -5.08 -27.73 -31.48
CA LEU A 820 -4.23 -28.64 -32.28
C LEU A 820 -3.84 -29.87 -31.45
N GLY A 821 -4.17 -31.07 -31.94
CA GLY A 821 -3.76 -32.35 -31.35
C GLY A 821 -3.00 -33.24 -32.35
N ILE A 822 -1.98 -33.96 -31.86
CA ILE A 822 -1.16 -34.88 -32.66
C ILE A 822 -1.03 -36.23 -31.94
N GLY A 823 -1.23 -37.33 -32.68
CA GLY A 823 -1.04 -38.70 -32.18
C GLY A 823 -2.29 -39.38 -31.59
N SER A 824 -3.43 -38.69 -31.57
CA SER A 824 -4.75 -39.24 -31.25
C SER A 824 -5.82 -38.37 -31.92
N ASP A 825 -6.99 -38.94 -32.23
CA ASP A 825 -8.19 -38.19 -32.62
C ASP A 825 -9.10 -37.86 -31.43
N VAL A 826 -8.82 -38.42 -30.24
CA VAL A 826 -9.42 -37.99 -28.96
C VAL A 826 -8.49 -36.99 -28.27
N TRP A 827 -8.98 -35.75 -28.08
CA TRP A 827 -8.24 -34.61 -27.52
C TRP A 827 -7.45 -34.93 -26.25
N ALA A 828 -8.12 -35.49 -25.23
CA ALA A 828 -7.50 -35.80 -23.94
C ALA A 828 -6.33 -36.80 -24.04
N ASN A 829 -6.37 -37.66 -25.07
CA ASN A 829 -5.41 -38.76 -25.28
C ASN A 829 -4.31 -38.39 -26.28
N ALA A 830 -4.35 -37.19 -26.87
CA ALA A 830 -3.29 -36.71 -27.75
C ALA A 830 -1.99 -36.49 -26.92
N PRO A 831 -0.89 -37.24 -27.20
CA PRO A 831 0.37 -37.14 -26.46
C PRO A 831 1.13 -35.82 -26.69
N PHE A 832 0.71 -35.04 -27.69
CA PHE A 832 1.02 -33.63 -27.85
C PHE A 832 -0.26 -32.88 -28.26
N ARG A 833 -0.57 -31.79 -27.56
CA ARG A 833 -1.70 -30.91 -27.89
C ARG A 833 -1.47 -29.47 -27.40
N VAL A 834 -2.07 -28.50 -28.09
CA VAL A 834 -2.02 -27.06 -27.76
C VAL A 834 -3.41 -26.46 -27.95
N ASP A 835 -4.01 -25.92 -26.88
CA ASP A 835 -5.32 -25.26 -26.97
C ASP A 835 -5.24 -23.82 -27.49
N TYR A 836 -6.39 -23.23 -27.82
CA TYR A 836 -6.48 -21.84 -28.30
C TYR A 836 -6.16 -20.78 -27.23
N PHE A 837 -5.99 -21.16 -25.96
CA PHE A 837 -5.52 -20.28 -24.89
C PHE A 837 -3.99 -20.35 -24.71
N GLY A 838 -3.31 -21.23 -25.45
CA GLY A 838 -1.86 -21.40 -25.43
C GLY A 838 -1.35 -22.48 -24.47
N ASN A 839 -2.23 -23.26 -23.82
CA ASN A 839 -1.82 -24.34 -22.93
C ASN A 839 -1.30 -25.52 -23.76
N CYS A 840 0.00 -25.82 -23.65
CA CYS A 840 0.62 -26.98 -24.27
C CYS A 840 0.69 -28.16 -23.29
N TYR A 841 0.18 -29.32 -23.69
CA TYR A 841 0.29 -30.57 -22.96
C TYR A 841 1.10 -31.57 -23.80
N LEU A 842 2.10 -32.18 -23.17
CA LEU A 842 3.04 -33.09 -23.83
C LEU A 842 3.54 -34.16 -22.84
N ASN A 843 3.72 -35.40 -23.30
CA ASN A 843 4.16 -36.49 -22.43
C ASN A 843 5.65 -36.45 -22.06
N ALA A 844 6.50 -35.89 -22.94
CA ALA A 844 7.92 -35.69 -22.68
C ALA A 844 8.49 -34.60 -23.61
N LEU A 845 9.40 -33.76 -23.10
CA LEU A 845 10.14 -32.76 -23.87
C LEU A 845 11.61 -33.17 -23.95
N PHE A 846 12.07 -33.52 -25.15
CA PHE A 846 13.49 -33.69 -25.45
C PHE A 846 13.93 -32.52 -26.32
N ALA A 847 14.64 -31.56 -25.73
CA ALA A 847 15.13 -30.36 -26.40
C ALA A 847 16.62 -30.15 -26.09
N ASP A 848 17.42 -29.87 -27.12
CA ASP A 848 18.85 -29.52 -27.01
C ASP A 848 19.06 -28.21 -26.24
N ARG A 849 18.14 -27.25 -26.45
CA ARG A 849 17.99 -26.02 -25.67
C ARG A 849 16.52 -25.67 -25.55
N ALA A 850 16.06 -25.36 -24.34
CA ALA A 850 14.75 -24.79 -24.07
C ALA A 850 14.91 -23.50 -23.26
N GLU A 851 14.19 -22.44 -23.64
CA GLU A 851 14.24 -21.14 -22.99
C GLU A 851 12.81 -20.76 -22.57
N ILE A 852 12.53 -20.82 -21.27
CA ILE A 852 11.17 -20.67 -20.72
C ILE A 852 11.11 -19.39 -19.89
N LYS A 853 10.44 -18.37 -20.41
CA LYS A 853 10.21 -17.11 -19.70
C LYS A 853 9.03 -17.27 -18.73
N ASN A 854 9.20 -16.82 -17.48
CA ASN A 854 8.18 -16.81 -16.42
C ASN A 854 7.60 -18.21 -16.07
N SER A 855 8.44 -19.25 -16.00
CA SER A 855 8.02 -20.61 -15.62
C SER A 855 7.51 -20.71 -14.16
N LYS A 856 6.33 -21.32 -13.96
CA LYS A 856 5.81 -21.68 -12.63
C LYS A 856 5.65 -23.20 -12.50
N PHE A 857 6.53 -23.84 -11.73
CA PHE A 857 6.43 -25.27 -11.42
C PHE A 857 5.43 -25.47 -10.27
N LEU A 858 4.43 -26.34 -10.45
CA LEU A 858 3.42 -26.69 -9.45
C LEU A 858 3.35 -28.22 -9.31
N ASN A 859 3.37 -28.71 -8.07
CA ASN A 859 3.23 -30.13 -7.70
C ASN A 859 4.23 -31.12 -8.34
N GLY A 860 5.26 -30.63 -9.03
CA GLY A 860 6.32 -31.45 -9.62
C GLY A 860 7.49 -31.67 -8.67
N ALA A 861 7.83 -32.93 -8.37
CA ALA A 861 9.04 -33.28 -7.65
C ALA A 861 10.26 -33.24 -8.60
N ILE A 862 11.26 -32.42 -8.30
CA ILE A 862 12.53 -32.37 -9.04
C ILE A 862 13.48 -33.43 -8.44
N GLU A 863 13.22 -34.70 -8.75
CA GLU A 863 14.03 -35.81 -8.25
C GLU A 863 15.31 -36.01 -9.09
N GLY A 864 16.41 -36.37 -8.42
CA GLY A 864 17.70 -36.75 -9.02
C GLY A 864 18.46 -35.66 -9.80
N SER A 865 17.82 -34.54 -10.13
CA SER A 865 18.37 -33.48 -10.98
C SER A 865 19.15 -32.43 -10.19
N SER A 866 20.19 -31.86 -10.79
CA SER A 866 20.92 -30.72 -10.23
C SER A 866 20.35 -29.39 -10.74
N LEU A 867 19.99 -28.49 -9.83
CA LEU A 867 19.63 -27.11 -10.17
C LEU A 867 20.88 -26.23 -10.18
N THR A 868 20.98 -25.33 -11.15
CA THR A 868 22.02 -24.28 -11.19
C THR A 868 21.40 -23.02 -11.79
N LEU A 869 21.25 -21.99 -10.97
CA LEU A 869 20.87 -20.64 -11.36
C LEU A 869 22.14 -19.78 -11.44
N ARG A 870 22.22 -18.90 -12.45
CA ARG A 870 23.36 -18.02 -12.70
C ARG A 870 22.86 -16.64 -13.11
N ASP A 871 23.47 -15.61 -12.56
CA ASP A 871 23.30 -14.22 -13.01
C ASP A 871 24.64 -13.48 -12.89
N GLY A 872 25.26 -13.21 -14.05
CA GLY A 872 26.64 -12.69 -14.12
C GLY A 872 27.64 -13.55 -13.35
N ASP A 873 28.23 -12.96 -12.30
CA ASP A 873 29.17 -13.62 -11.38
C ASP A 873 28.46 -14.37 -10.23
N GLY A 874 27.16 -14.15 -10.02
CA GLY A 874 26.36 -14.84 -9.02
C GLY A 874 25.95 -16.24 -9.46
N VAL A 875 26.09 -17.21 -8.56
CA VAL A 875 25.65 -18.60 -8.77
C VAL A 875 24.91 -19.15 -7.55
N PHE A 876 23.86 -19.93 -7.79
CA PHE A 876 23.10 -20.67 -6.79
C PHE A 876 22.85 -22.10 -7.29
N LYS A 877 23.13 -23.11 -6.48
CA LYS A 877 23.12 -24.53 -6.86
C LYS A 877 22.41 -25.39 -5.83
N ILE A 878 21.69 -26.41 -6.29
CA ILE A 878 21.17 -27.50 -5.45
C ILE A 878 21.52 -28.83 -6.14
N PHE A 879 22.33 -29.67 -5.49
CA PHE A 879 22.74 -30.97 -6.00
C PHE A 879 22.37 -32.07 -4.99
N PRO A 880 21.54 -33.08 -5.36
CA PRO A 880 20.99 -34.07 -4.43
C PRO A 880 22.01 -35.10 -3.89
N LYS A 881 23.31 -34.85 -4.05
CA LYS A 881 24.42 -35.64 -3.48
C LYS A 881 25.42 -34.79 -2.68
N ILE A 882 25.20 -33.49 -2.56
CA ILE A 882 26.13 -32.53 -1.95
C ILE A 882 25.37 -31.63 -0.97
N GLY A 883 24.33 -30.93 -1.46
CA GLY A 883 23.61 -29.92 -0.71
C GLY A 883 23.18 -28.75 -1.59
N MET A 884 22.95 -27.60 -0.95
CA MET A 884 22.58 -26.31 -1.55
C MET A 884 23.68 -25.28 -1.28
N TRP A 885 24.07 -24.47 -2.26
CA TRP A 885 25.06 -23.42 -2.05
C TRP A 885 24.90 -22.21 -2.98
N ALA A 886 25.46 -21.08 -2.56
CA ALA A 886 25.38 -19.81 -3.26
C ALA A 886 26.61 -18.94 -3.02
N GLY A 887 26.92 -18.07 -3.99
CA GLY A 887 27.99 -17.07 -3.86
C GLY A 887 28.43 -16.53 -5.21
N ARG A 888 29.63 -15.95 -5.24
CA ARG A 888 30.26 -15.47 -6.47
C ARG A 888 31.20 -16.52 -7.06
N ILE A 889 31.16 -16.68 -8.38
CA ILE A 889 32.05 -17.55 -9.15
C ILE A 889 33.50 -17.07 -9.01
N SER A 890 33.72 -15.75 -9.06
CA SER A 890 35.01 -15.09 -8.81
C SER A 890 35.60 -15.34 -7.42
N GLU A 891 34.74 -15.62 -6.43
CA GLU A 891 35.13 -15.95 -5.04
C GLU A 891 35.18 -17.47 -4.78
N GLY A 892 35.01 -18.30 -5.83
CA GLY A 892 35.15 -19.75 -5.78
C GLY A 892 33.85 -20.56 -5.66
N ALA A 893 32.67 -19.93 -5.66
CA ALA A 893 31.38 -20.60 -5.40
C ALA A 893 30.89 -21.56 -6.50
N GLU A 894 31.71 -21.87 -7.51
CA GLU A 894 31.49 -23.08 -8.32
C GLU A 894 31.54 -24.34 -7.45
N ASP A 895 32.47 -24.39 -6.48
CA ASP A 895 32.61 -25.49 -5.52
C ASP A 895 31.80 -25.22 -4.24
N PHE A 896 31.21 -26.29 -3.69
CA PHE A 896 30.41 -26.24 -2.47
C PHE A 896 31.21 -25.77 -1.24
N ASP A 897 32.44 -26.27 -1.08
CA ASP A 897 33.31 -25.95 0.06
C ASP A 897 33.82 -24.51 0.04
N ASN A 898 33.94 -23.90 -1.14
CA ASN A 898 34.45 -22.55 -1.33
C ASN A 898 33.34 -21.48 -1.34
N ALA A 899 32.07 -21.89 -1.37
CA ALA A 899 30.94 -20.98 -1.42
C ALA A 899 30.82 -20.08 -0.18
N ALA A 900 30.33 -18.85 -0.39
CA ALA A 900 30.06 -17.90 0.69
C ALA A 900 28.83 -18.30 1.53
N PHE A 901 27.90 -19.06 0.94
CA PHE A 901 26.78 -19.72 1.60
C PHE A 901 26.71 -21.18 1.16
N SER A 902 26.67 -22.14 2.07
CA SER A 902 26.41 -23.55 1.75
C SER A 902 25.72 -24.31 2.89
N VAL A 903 24.88 -25.28 2.53
CA VAL A 903 24.13 -26.18 3.42
C VAL A 903 24.26 -27.60 2.89
N ASP A 904 24.86 -28.51 3.65
CA ASP A 904 25.02 -29.90 3.24
C ASP A 904 23.73 -30.74 3.45
N LEU A 905 23.74 -31.98 2.97
CA LEU A 905 22.62 -32.92 3.15
C LEU A 905 22.40 -33.38 4.61
N PHE A 906 23.25 -32.98 5.55
CA PHE A 906 23.13 -33.26 6.98
C PHE A 906 22.67 -32.03 7.80
N GLY A 907 22.50 -30.87 7.16
CA GLY A 907 22.03 -29.62 7.77
C GLY A 907 23.14 -28.69 8.27
N ASN A 908 24.41 -28.96 7.96
CA ASN A 908 25.51 -28.07 8.35
C ASN A 908 25.51 -26.81 7.48
N LEU A 909 25.24 -25.65 8.10
CA LEU A 909 25.22 -24.34 7.45
C LEU A 909 26.58 -23.62 7.58
N LYS A 910 27.08 -23.12 6.45
CA LYS A 910 28.19 -22.18 6.31
C LYS A 910 27.67 -20.88 5.69
N ALA A 911 27.97 -19.74 6.29
CA ALA A 911 27.47 -18.43 5.84
C ALA A 911 28.45 -17.29 6.17
N HIS A 912 29.36 -16.97 5.24
CA HIS A 912 30.39 -15.94 5.40
C HIS A 912 29.98 -14.53 4.97
N LYS A 913 28.86 -14.37 4.25
CA LYS A 913 28.35 -13.07 3.79
C LYS A 913 26.85 -12.91 4.03
N ALA A 914 26.37 -13.45 5.15
CA ALA A 914 24.98 -13.33 5.55
C ALA A 914 24.78 -12.05 6.36
N LYS A 915 23.79 -11.25 5.94
CA LYS A 915 23.32 -10.08 6.66
C LYS A 915 21.88 -10.33 7.10
N PHE A 916 21.64 -10.29 8.40
CA PHE A 916 20.34 -10.50 9.01
C PHE A 916 19.80 -9.14 9.42
N TYR A 917 18.56 -8.85 9.03
CA TYR A 917 17.92 -7.55 9.26
C TYR A 917 16.68 -7.70 10.14
N GLY A 918 16.41 -6.67 10.94
CA GLY A 918 15.22 -6.59 11.77
C GLY A 918 14.01 -6.01 11.04
N LYS A 919 12.96 -5.67 11.78
CA LYS A 919 11.64 -5.37 11.20
C LYS A 919 11.52 -3.98 10.58
N ALA A 920 12.41 -3.06 10.91
CA ALA A 920 12.49 -1.70 10.36
C ALA A 920 13.65 -1.51 9.36
N GLY A 921 14.40 -2.57 9.05
CA GLY A 921 15.56 -2.55 8.12
C GLY A 921 16.93 -2.37 8.81
N GLU A 922 16.97 -2.39 10.13
CA GLU A 922 18.16 -2.40 10.97
C GLU A 922 19.03 -3.65 10.76
N LEU A 923 20.37 -3.52 10.78
CA LEU A 923 21.31 -4.62 10.53
C LEU A 923 21.71 -5.31 11.84
N LEU A 924 21.13 -6.49 12.09
CA LEU A 924 21.28 -7.22 13.36
C LEU A 924 22.52 -8.12 13.42
N ILE A 925 22.88 -8.77 12.31
CA ILE A 925 24.07 -9.63 12.22
C ILE A 925 24.71 -9.45 10.85
N ASP A 926 26.03 -9.29 10.80
CA ASP A 926 26.84 -9.22 9.58
C ASP A 926 28.01 -10.18 9.69
N THR A 927 27.93 -11.33 9.00
CA THR A 927 28.96 -12.37 9.09
C THR A 927 30.22 -12.11 8.23
N ASP A 928 30.21 -11.08 7.38
CA ASP A 928 31.37 -10.62 6.60
C ASP A 928 32.19 -9.63 7.46
N ALA A 929 31.50 -8.76 8.21
CA ALA A 929 32.12 -7.86 9.20
C ALA A 929 32.46 -8.55 10.53
N GLY A 930 31.83 -9.69 10.85
CA GLY A 930 31.96 -10.37 12.14
C GLY A 930 31.22 -9.68 13.29
N VAL A 931 30.18 -8.89 12.98
CA VAL A 931 29.46 -8.03 13.92
C VAL A 931 28.07 -8.60 14.21
N ILE A 932 27.64 -8.48 15.47
CA ILE A 932 26.26 -8.64 15.92
C ILE A 932 25.88 -7.34 16.60
N ASP A 933 24.83 -6.68 16.12
CA ASP A 933 24.20 -5.56 16.81
C ASP A 933 23.20 -6.12 17.84
N LEU A 934 23.32 -5.66 19.08
CA LEU A 934 22.46 -6.07 20.19
C LEU A 934 21.56 -4.94 20.69
N ASP A 935 21.75 -3.70 20.24
CA ASP A 935 20.91 -2.56 20.66
C ASP A 935 19.47 -2.69 20.13
N HIS A 936 19.29 -3.47 19.05
CA HIS A 936 18.01 -3.78 18.42
C HIS A 936 17.56 -5.24 18.65
N PHE A 937 18.11 -5.95 19.65
CA PHE A 937 17.95 -7.41 19.80
C PHE A 937 17.46 -7.82 21.21
N ASP A 938 16.15 -8.06 21.36
CA ASP A 938 15.52 -8.48 22.62
C ASP A 938 15.98 -9.91 23.05
N MET A 939 17.02 -9.98 23.89
CA MET A 939 17.63 -11.23 24.37
C MET A 939 16.83 -11.91 25.50
N ILE A 940 15.64 -12.41 25.19
CA ILE A 940 14.76 -13.06 26.17
C ILE A 940 15.21 -14.51 26.47
N ASN A 941 15.19 -14.90 27.75
CA ASN A 941 15.50 -16.26 28.25
C ASN A 941 16.91 -16.82 27.95
N VAL A 942 17.94 -15.97 27.89
CA VAL A 942 19.34 -16.43 27.75
C VAL A 942 19.80 -17.20 29.01
N GLY A 943 19.90 -18.53 28.90
CA GLY A 943 20.24 -19.42 30.03
C GLY A 943 21.67 -19.33 30.56
N LYS A 944 22.59 -18.69 29.82
CA LYS A 944 23.92 -18.28 30.29
C LYS A 944 24.52 -17.22 29.38
N LEU A 945 24.63 -15.99 29.86
CA LEU A 945 25.47 -14.94 29.26
C LEU A 945 26.78 -14.85 30.07
N MET A 946 27.94 -14.91 29.43
CA MET A 946 29.23 -14.87 30.15
C MET A 946 29.64 -13.40 30.40
N ALA A 947 29.92 -13.07 31.66
CA ALA A 947 30.08 -11.69 32.13
C ALA A 947 31.28 -10.91 31.52
N GLU A 948 32.22 -11.60 30.87
CA GLU A 948 33.40 -10.98 30.22
C GLU A 948 33.08 -10.05 29.02
N MET A 949 31.81 -9.88 28.65
CA MET A 949 31.39 -9.09 27.48
C MET A 949 30.39 -7.95 27.79
N LEU A 950 30.15 -7.66 29.08
CA LEU A 950 29.43 -6.45 29.51
C LEU A 950 30.42 -5.44 30.12
N GLU A 951 31.24 -4.81 29.28
CA GLU A 951 32.27 -3.86 29.71
C GLU A 951 31.76 -2.41 29.72
N VAL A 952 31.33 -1.94 30.91
CA VAL A 952 31.32 -0.51 31.25
C VAL A 952 32.16 -0.30 32.51
N ASN A 953 33.43 0.07 32.30
CA ASN A 953 34.38 0.51 33.33
C ASN A 953 34.51 -0.39 34.58
N THR A 954 35.16 -1.54 34.39
CA THR A 954 35.83 -2.35 35.43
C THR A 954 34.92 -3.22 36.33
N ILE A 955 34.70 -4.46 35.90
CA ILE A 955 34.42 -5.59 36.80
C ILE A 955 35.43 -6.70 36.48
N LEU A 956 36.10 -7.25 37.50
CA LEU A 956 36.94 -8.44 37.35
C LEU A 956 36.02 -9.67 37.38
N ALA A 957 36.11 -10.51 36.34
CA ALA A 957 35.24 -11.66 36.17
C ALA A 957 35.64 -12.84 37.08
N ASP A 958 34.76 -13.17 38.02
CA ASP A 958 34.53 -14.54 38.50
C ASP A 958 33.04 -14.62 38.93
N ASP A 959 32.23 -15.19 38.02
CA ASP A 959 30.76 -15.34 38.05
C ASP A 959 29.87 -14.08 38.23
N GLY A 960 28.77 -14.05 37.47
CA GLY A 960 27.83 -12.92 37.47
C GLY A 960 26.38 -13.33 37.28
N TYR A 961 25.53 -12.95 38.23
CA TYR A 961 24.07 -12.77 38.15
C TYR A 961 23.56 -12.29 39.53
N ILE A 962 22.54 -11.41 39.53
CA ILE A 962 21.44 -11.36 40.53
C ILE A 962 21.75 -10.94 42.00
N ASN A 963 20.80 -10.18 42.58
CA ASN A 963 20.58 -9.91 44.02
C ASN A 963 21.70 -9.20 44.83
N ASN A 964 22.95 -9.11 44.35
CA ASN A 964 24.01 -8.35 45.02
C ASN A 964 25.01 -7.77 44.01
N LEU A 965 25.70 -6.68 44.37
CA LEU A 965 26.82 -6.15 43.60
C LEU A 965 28.04 -7.06 43.83
N THR A 966 28.45 -7.84 42.83
CA THR A 966 29.54 -8.83 42.96
C THR A 966 30.91 -8.20 43.17
N VAL A 967 31.10 -6.93 42.78
CA VAL A 967 32.08 -6.07 43.47
C VAL A 967 31.51 -5.66 44.83
N ASN A 968 31.71 -6.52 45.84
CA ASN A 968 31.51 -6.22 47.27
C ASN A 968 32.53 -5.16 47.81
N ARG A 969 33.06 -4.32 46.91
CA ARG A 969 34.06 -3.28 47.16
C ARG A 969 34.16 -2.31 45.97
N LEU A 970 33.54 -1.14 46.07
CA LEU A 970 33.71 -0.02 45.13
C LEU A 970 34.81 0.93 45.62
N LYS A 971 35.72 1.37 44.72
CA LYS A 971 36.78 2.34 45.01
C LYS A 971 36.81 3.53 44.04
N THR A 972 36.83 4.75 44.56
CA THR A 972 36.89 5.97 43.73
C THR A 972 38.32 6.52 43.59
N ILE A 973 39.10 6.01 42.63
CA ILE A 973 40.46 6.49 42.35
C ILE A 973 40.40 7.57 41.24
N GLY A 974 40.53 8.84 41.63
CA GLY A 974 40.19 9.97 40.76
C GLY A 974 41.27 10.47 39.78
N LYS A 975 42.54 10.04 39.89
CA LYS A 975 43.65 10.50 39.03
C LYS A 975 44.74 9.44 38.88
N ASP A 976 45.50 9.53 37.78
CA ASP A 976 46.77 8.81 37.65
C ASP A 976 47.77 9.26 38.73
N ALA A 977 48.32 8.28 39.44
CA ALA A 977 49.33 8.47 40.49
C ALA A 977 50.66 7.84 40.09
N ASN A 978 51.73 8.14 40.83
CA ASN A 978 53.04 7.52 40.67
C ASN A 978 53.47 6.81 41.96
N VAL A 979 54.37 5.83 41.83
CA VAL A 979 54.90 5.06 42.98
C VAL A 979 55.51 6.02 44.03
N GLY A 980 55.17 5.79 45.30
CA GLY A 980 55.55 6.63 46.43
C GLY A 980 54.58 7.79 46.72
N GLN A 981 53.63 8.13 45.85
CA GLN A 981 52.61 9.14 46.14
C GLN A 981 51.48 8.57 47.02
N TYR A 982 50.86 9.43 47.82
CA TYR A 982 49.61 9.13 48.50
C TYR A 982 48.41 9.43 47.60
N ILE A 983 47.38 8.59 47.68
CA ILE A 983 46.07 8.81 47.08
C ILE A 983 44.99 8.74 48.17
N ASP A 984 43.97 9.57 48.03
CA ASP A 984 42.74 9.52 48.81
C ASP A 984 41.62 8.94 47.93
N TYR A 985 40.88 7.96 48.45
CA TYR A 985 39.75 7.33 47.76
C TYR A 985 38.62 6.97 48.73
N ILE A 986 37.39 6.92 48.22
CA ILE A 986 36.25 6.34 48.95
C ILE A 986 36.24 4.84 48.67
N ASP A 987 36.00 4.04 49.69
CA ASP A 987 36.07 2.57 49.72
C ASP A 987 34.78 2.04 50.34
N ILE A 988 33.81 1.67 49.50
CA ILE A 988 32.50 1.15 49.92
C ILE A 988 32.53 -0.36 49.81
N GLN A 989 32.52 -1.07 50.93
CA GLN A 989 32.64 -2.53 51.01
C GLN A 989 31.71 -3.08 52.10
N ASP A 990 31.02 -4.19 51.84
CA ASP A 990 30.04 -4.79 52.75
C ASP A 990 29.02 -3.72 53.21
N ASN A 991 28.83 -3.55 54.52
CA ASN A 991 28.01 -2.49 55.12
C ASN A 991 28.83 -1.26 55.58
N PHE A 992 29.96 -0.96 54.94
CA PHE A 992 30.85 0.15 55.29
C PHE A 992 31.10 1.11 54.12
N GLN A 993 30.97 2.41 54.38
CA GLN A 993 31.55 3.47 53.55
C GLN A 993 32.78 4.05 54.26
N ARG A 994 33.97 3.88 53.68
CA ARG A 994 35.24 4.38 54.24
C ARG A 994 35.86 5.45 53.36
N TYR A 995 36.51 6.43 53.98
CA TYR A 995 37.39 7.39 53.31
C TYR A 995 38.83 7.00 53.67
N VAL A 996 39.66 6.66 52.69
CA VAL A 996 40.96 6.01 52.91
C VAL A 996 42.08 6.77 52.19
N THR A 997 43.12 7.13 52.94
CA THR A 997 44.41 7.57 52.41
C THR A 997 45.34 6.35 52.33
N ALA A 998 46.02 6.13 51.20
CA ALA A 998 47.01 5.04 51.06
C ALA A 998 48.17 5.44 50.13
N GLN A 999 49.32 4.76 50.22
CA GLN A 999 50.49 5.05 49.37
C GLN A 999 50.59 4.04 48.22
N VAL A 1000 50.92 4.50 47.00
CA VAL A 1000 51.10 3.63 45.83
C VAL A 1000 52.45 2.91 45.91
N SER A 1001 52.46 1.58 45.95
CA SER A 1001 53.70 0.77 45.98
C SER A 1001 54.15 0.26 44.62
N ALA A 1002 53.22 0.08 43.67
CA ALA A 1002 53.51 -0.29 42.29
C ALA A 1002 52.46 0.28 41.33
N LYS A 1003 52.86 0.44 40.06
CA LYS A 1003 52.06 0.94 38.94
C LYS A 1003 52.36 0.10 37.72
N GLU A 1004 51.35 -0.54 37.14
CA GLU A 1004 51.47 -1.43 35.98
C GLU A 1004 50.37 -1.12 34.95
N GLN A 1005 50.56 -1.50 33.69
CA GLN A 1005 49.47 -1.37 32.70
C GLN A 1005 48.33 -2.33 33.09
N ALA A 1006 47.10 -1.81 33.08
CA ALA A 1006 45.91 -2.59 33.36
C ALA A 1006 45.70 -3.70 32.31
N LYS A 1007 45.07 -4.79 32.73
CA LYS A 1007 44.77 -5.95 31.89
C LYS A 1007 43.40 -6.51 32.21
N ASP A 1008 42.81 -7.19 31.24
CA ASP A 1008 41.57 -7.95 31.42
C ASP A 1008 41.82 -9.33 32.05
N SER A 1009 40.74 -10.07 32.31
CA SER A 1009 40.73 -11.48 32.74
C SER A 1009 41.56 -12.40 31.83
N ARG A 1010 41.66 -12.04 30.54
CA ARG A 1010 42.37 -12.79 29.50
C ARG A 1010 43.82 -12.31 29.30
N ASN A 1011 44.36 -11.50 30.23
CA ASN A 1011 45.74 -11.01 30.27
C ASN A 1011 46.14 -10.13 29.06
N ARG A 1012 45.16 -9.59 28.32
CA ARG A 1012 45.33 -8.59 27.25
C ARG A 1012 45.60 -7.21 27.86
N LEU A 1013 46.37 -6.38 27.18
CA LEU A 1013 46.67 -5.00 27.63
C LEU A 1013 45.46 -4.08 27.39
N LEU A 1014 45.14 -3.25 28.39
CA LEU A 1014 44.05 -2.27 28.31
C LEU A 1014 44.56 -0.85 28.02
N PHE A 1015 43.78 -0.13 27.23
CA PHE A 1015 43.98 1.25 26.81
C PHE A 1015 42.66 2.03 26.98
N TRP A 1016 42.74 3.37 26.99
CA TRP A 1016 41.58 4.24 26.94
C TRP A 1016 41.22 4.55 25.49
N GLN A 1017 39.93 4.49 25.14
CA GLN A 1017 39.46 4.74 23.78
C GLN A 1017 39.69 6.20 23.34
N ASP A 1018 39.59 7.14 24.29
CA ASP A 1018 39.69 8.58 24.08
C ASP A 1018 40.64 9.27 25.07
N SER A 1019 40.96 10.54 24.80
CA SER A 1019 41.71 11.40 25.73
C SER A 1019 40.91 11.84 26.95
N GLU A 1020 39.58 11.63 26.95
CA GLU A 1020 38.69 11.93 28.08
C GLU A 1020 38.68 10.80 29.12
N LYS A 1021 39.29 9.65 28.80
CA LYS A 1021 39.40 8.42 29.61
C LYS A 1021 38.03 7.90 30.06
N ARG A 1022 37.05 7.88 29.15
CA ARG A 1022 35.68 7.42 29.47
C ARG A 1022 35.42 5.95 29.24
N ILE A 1023 36.10 5.34 28.26
CA ILE A 1023 35.85 3.96 27.82
C ILE A 1023 37.19 3.21 27.75
N LEU A 1024 37.23 1.98 28.23
CA LEU A 1024 38.36 1.06 28.10
C LEU A 1024 38.24 0.25 26.81
N THR A 1025 39.38 -0.13 26.24
CA THR A 1025 39.47 -1.00 25.07
C THR A 1025 40.73 -1.85 25.13
N THR A 1026 40.73 -2.99 24.41
CA THR A 1026 41.94 -3.80 24.17
C THR A 1026 42.64 -3.44 22.85
N GLU A 1027 42.09 -2.52 22.08
CA GLU A 1027 42.76 -1.92 20.91
C GLU A 1027 43.83 -0.92 21.36
N ASN A 1028 44.97 -0.91 20.66
CA ASN A 1028 46.09 -0.03 21.03
C ASN A 1028 45.89 1.40 20.50
N THR A 1029 45.14 2.21 21.24
CA THR A 1029 44.99 3.65 21.01
C THR A 1029 46.23 4.48 21.39
N GLY A 1030 47.23 3.85 22.02
CA GLY A 1030 48.40 4.51 22.61
C GLY A 1030 48.15 5.14 23.99
N ILE A 1031 46.89 5.23 24.46
CA ILE A 1031 46.55 5.86 25.75
C ILE A 1031 46.47 4.78 26.83
N ILE A 1032 47.58 4.47 27.49
CA ILE A 1032 47.68 3.37 28.47
C ILE A 1032 46.75 3.57 29.69
N ALA A 1033 45.99 2.52 30.04
CA ALA A 1033 45.29 2.40 31.32
C ALA A 1033 46.21 1.77 32.39
N TYR A 1034 46.13 2.23 33.64
CA TYR A 1034 47.03 1.81 34.73
C TYR A 1034 46.29 1.20 35.92
N SER A 1035 46.89 0.15 36.50
CA SER A 1035 46.50 -0.44 37.78
C SER A 1035 47.53 -0.10 38.87
N TYR A 1036 47.08 -0.07 40.12
CA TYR A 1036 47.83 0.47 41.27
C TYR A 1036 47.81 -0.48 42.46
N THR A 1037 48.99 -0.87 42.96
CA THR A 1037 49.11 -1.65 44.20
C THR A 1037 49.16 -0.73 45.42
N LEU A 1038 48.37 -1.06 46.45
CA LEU A 1038 48.25 -0.31 47.70
C LEU A 1038 48.50 -1.28 48.88
N PRO A 1039 49.60 -1.16 49.64
CA PRO A 1039 49.89 -2.05 50.75
C PRO A 1039 49.08 -1.67 51.99
N LYS A 1040 48.51 -2.66 52.69
CA LYS A 1040 47.64 -2.47 53.87
C LYS A 1040 48.29 -1.62 54.97
N GLU A 1041 49.60 -1.74 55.15
CA GLU A 1041 50.39 -0.98 56.14
C GLU A 1041 50.37 0.54 55.91
N SER A 1042 50.12 0.99 54.67
CA SER A 1042 49.99 2.41 54.33
C SER A 1042 48.57 2.98 54.46
N MET A 1043 47.56 2.12 54.65
CA MET A 1043 46.15 2.50 54.59
C MET A 1043 45.67 3.13 55.91
N LYS A 1044 45.18 4.36 55.83
CA LYS A 1044 44.56 5.09 56.96
C LYS A 1044 43.10 5.43 56.66
N ILE A 1045 42.19 4.80 57.39
CA ILE A 1045 40.75 5.11 57.36
C ILE A 1045 40.51 6.43 58.10
N LYS A 1046 40.20 7.50 57.36
CA LYS A 1046 39.96 8.85 57.91
C LYS A 1046 38.54 9.01 58.47
N ARG A 1047 37.56 8.38 57.83
CA ARG A 1047 36.14 8.36 58.21
C ARG A 1047 35.55 7.01 57.81
N GLU A 1048 34.64 6.49 58.63
CA GLU A 1048 33.97 5.21 58.44
C GLU A 1048 32.51 5.33 58.86
N THR A 1049 31.58 5.02 57.96
CA THR A 1049 30.13 5.01 58.22
C THR A 1049 29.61 3.58 58.03
N THR A 1050 28.86 3.07 58.99
CA THR A 1050 28.38 1.68 59.04
C THR A 1050 27.15 1.55 59.96
N PHE A 1051 26.77 0.31 60.29
CA PHE A 1051 25.72 -0.02 61.26
C PHE A 1051 26.30 -0.83 62.42
N GLU A 1052 25.94 -0.49 63.65
CA GLU A 1052 26.15 -1.34 64.82
C GLU A 1052 24.86 -2.12 65.11
N GLY A 1053 24.93 -3.46 65.15
CA GLY A 1053 23.77 -4.35 65.19
C GLY A 1053 23.34 -4.87 63.81
N SER A 1054 22.17 -5.52 63.74
CA SER A 1054 21.63 -6.12 62.51
C SER A 1054 20.10 -6.24 62.55
N GLY A 1055 19.44 -6.20 61.39
CA GLY A 1055 17.98 -6.21 61.28
C GLY A 1055 17.35 -4.88 61.68
N ASP A 1056 16.08 -4.90 62.07
CA ASP A 1056 15.28 -3.73 62.49
C ASP A 1056 15.94 -2.90 63.63
N ALA A 1057 16.73 -3.56 64.49
CA ALA A 1057 17.45 -2.93 65.59
C ALA A 1057 18.82 -2.33 65.21
N ALA A 1058 19.22 -2.33 63.93
CA ALA A 1058 20.52 -1.83 63.49
C ALA A 1058 20.63 -0.30 63.60
N GLN A 1059 21.71 0.18 64.22
CA GLN A 1059 21.91 1.59 64.53
C GLN A 1059 22.96 2.21 63.59
N PRO A 1060 22.64 3.26 62.81
CA PRO A 1060 23.63 3.97 62.01
C PRO A 1060 24.72 4.61 62.89
N VAL A 1061 25.98 4.32 62.58
CA VAL A 1061 27.15 4.83 63.29
C VAL A 1061 28.20 5.37 62.31
N GLU A 1062 28.71 6.56 62.60
CA GLU A 1062 29.85 7.18 61.93
C GLU A 1062 31.01 7.34 62.91
N LYS A 1063 32.23 6.99 62.47
CA LYS A 1063 33.47 7.13 63.22
C LYS A 1063 34.47 7.97 62.42
N ILE A 1064 34.95 9.05 63.02
CA ILE A 1064 35.88 10.01 62.40
C ILE A 1064 37.22 9.94 63.13
N GLY A 1065 38.31 9.80 62.35
CA GLY A 1065 39.68 9.63 62.86
C GLY A 1065 40.14 8.18 63.02
N THR A 1066 39.44 7.18 62.47
CA THR A 1066 39.66 5.75 62.74
C THR A 1066 41.10 5.26 62.65
N GLY A 1067 41.87 5.69 61.63
CA GLY A 1067 43.25 5.27 61.34
C GLY A 1067 44.36 6.18 61.89
N ASP A 1068 44.01 7.22 62.65
CA ASP A 1068 44.95 8.05 63.42
C ASP A 1068 44.63 8.03 64.93
N GLY A 1069 43.41 7.64 65.31
CA GLY A 1069 42.97 7.41 66.69
C GLY A 1069 43.39 6.06 67.27
N GLY A 1070 43.22 5.89 68.58
CA GLY A 1070 43.67 4.71 69.30
C GLY A 1070 42.58 3.64 69.52
N ALA A 1071 43.00 2.52 70.12
CA ALA A 1071 42.10 1.45 70.58
C ALA A 1071 41.01 1.96 71.54
N ASN A 1072 39.87 1.25 71.58
CA ASN A 1072 38.67 1.57 72.36
C ASN A 1072 38.06 2.95 72.02
N ASP A 1073 38.16 3.35 70.75
CA ASP A 1073 37.68 4.61 70.17
C ASP A 1073 38.12 5.89 70.90
N ARG A 1074 39.32 5.86 71.51
CA ARG A 1074 40.01 7.06 72.01
C ARG A 1074 40.61 7.87 70.85
N ALA A 1075 40.61 9.19 70.99
CA ALA A 1075 41.03 10.13 69.92
C ALA A 1075 40.20 10.02 68.62
N LYS A 1076 38.94 9.58 68.72
CA LYS A 1076 37.97 9.53 67.62
C LYS A 1076 36.69 10.25 68.02
N MET A 1077 35.98 10.80 67.06
CA MET A 1077 34.56 11.19 67.23
C MET A 1077 33.69 10.03 66.76
N VAL A 1078 32.65 9.70 67.53
CA VAL A 1078 31.66 8.68 67.20
C VAL A 1078 30.27 9.32 67.25
N ASN A 1079 29.56 9.25 66.13
CA ASN A 1079 28.20 9.75 65.97
C ASN A 1079 27.26 8.55 65.81
N THR A 1080 26.26 8.41 66.69
CA THR A 1080 25.37 7.23 66.75
C THR A 1080 23.91 7.65 66.78
N LYS A 1081 23.11 7.19 65.80
CA LYS A 1081 21.64 7.25 65.88
C LYS A 1081 21.11 5.96 66.49
N TYR A 1082 20.69 6.03 67.75
CA TYR A 1082 20.11 4.90 68.48
C TYR A 1082 18.58 5.05 68.61
N ASN A 1083 17.88 4.06 69.15
CA ASN A 1083 16.43 4.17 69.39
C ASN A 1083 16.15 5.08 70.61
N GLY A 1084 15.39 6.15 70.43
CA GLY A 1084 15.14 7.17 71.47
C GLY A 1084 16.19 8.29 71.58
N GLY A 1085 17.10 8.45 70.61
CA GLY A 1085 17.99 9.62 70.56
C GLY A 1085 19.09 9.60 69.49
N TYR A 1086 20.00 10.56 69.56
CA TYR A 1086 21.20 10.70 68.73
C TYR A 1086 22.35 11.26 69.57
N LYS A 1087 23.50 10.58 69.55
CA LYS A 1087 24.65 10.91 70.41
C LYS A 1087 25.89 11.23 69.60
N GLN A 1088 26.58 12.30 69.97
CA GLN A 1088 27.95 12.60 69.56
C GLN A 1088 28.88 12.35 70.74
N GLU A 1089 29.91 11.51 70.57
CA GLU A 1089 30.85 11.14 71.63
C GLU A 1089 32.32 11.22 71.17
N TYR A 1090 33.13 11.93 71.96
CA TYR A 1090 34.59 11.97 71.83
C TYR A 1090 35.26 11.47 73.11
N LYS A 1091 36.16 10.49 73.00
CA LYS A 1091 36.97 9.98 74.13
C LYS A 1091 38.37 10.57 74.08
N ALA A 1092 38.78 11.27 75.14
CA ALA A 1092 40.08 11.95 75.22
C ALA A 1092 41.27 10.98 75.03
N SER A 1093 42.21 11.33 74.14
CA SER A 1093 43.26 10.46 73.59
C SER A 1093 44.09 9.68 74.63
N ASN A 1094 44.42 10.36 75.74
CA ASN A 1094 45.34 9.86 76.75
C ASN A 1094 44.64 9.20 77.95
N THR A 1095 43.36 9.48 78.19
CA THR A 1095 42.63 9.10 79.42
C THR A 1095 41.32 8.34 79.16
N ALA A 1096 40.90 8.23 77.90
CA ALA A 1096 39.63 7.66 77.44
C ALA A 1096 38.36 8.28 78.05
N LYS A 1097 38.46 9.42 78.78
CA LYS A 1097 37.33 10.09 79.41
C LYS A 1097 36.41 10.72 78.36
N VAL A 1098 35.10 10.53 78.55
CA VAL A 1098 34.05 10.92 77.60
C VAL A 1098 33.76 12.43 77.64
N ARG A 1099 33.66 13.03 76.46
CA ARG A 1099 32.94 14.28 76.17
C ARG A 1099 31.80 13.89 75.23
N SER A 1100 30.55 14.24 75.55
CA SER A 1100 29.43 13.93 74.67
C SER A 1100 28.30 14.96 74.74
N ILE A 1101 27.60 15.10 73.62
CA ILE A 1101 26.29 15.73 73.52
C ILE A 1101 25.31 14.65 73.08
N ASP A 1102 24.23 14.48 73.84
CA ASP A 1102 23.27 13.38 73.70
C ASP A 1102 21.88 13.99 73.57
N TYR A 1103 21.31 13.91 72.37
CA TYR A 1103 20.01 14.45 72.00
C TYR A 1103 18.97 13.34 72.11
N LYS A 1104 18.19 13.35 73.18
CA LYS A 1104 17.18 12.34 73.46
C LYS A 1104 15.78 12.89 73.27
N ASP A 1105 14.83 11.99 73.14
CA ASP A 1105 13.42 12.33 73.09
C ASP A 1105 12.92 12.97 74.41
N ASP A 1106 13.64 12.74 75.54
CA ASP A 1106 13.39 13.35 76.85
C ASP A 1106 14.25 14.59 77.18
N GLY A 1107 15.22 14.96 76.34
CA GLY A 1107 16.02 16.18 76.51
C GLY A 1107 17.44 16.13 75.93
N VAL A 1108 18.18 17.23 76.08
CA VAL A 1108 19.57 17.36 75.61
C VAL A 1108 20.54 17.33 76.79
N TYR A 1109 21.47 16.37 76.77
CA TYR A 1109 22.45 16.15 77.84
C TYR A 1109 23.87 16.45 77.34
N ILE A 1110 24.59 17.32 78.07
CA ILE A 1110 26.00 17.64 77.81
C ILE A 1110 26.85 17.06 78.95
N ILE A 1111 27.79 16.17 78.62
CA ILE A 1111 28.56 15.40 79.61
C ILE A 1111 30.06 15.61 79.39
N SER A 1112 30.77 15.95 80.47
CA SER A 1112 32.24 15.99 80.52
C SER A 1112 32.74 15.22 81.75
N ALA A 1113 33.21 13.99 81.53
CA ALA A 1113 33.76 13.16 82.60
C ALA A 1113 35.10 13.73 83.11
N GLU A 1114 35.18 14.02 84.42
CA GLU A 1114 36.40 14.43 85.15
C GLU A 1114 37.09 15.71 84.60
N SER A 1115 36.33 16.62 83.98
CA SER A 1115 36.84 17.93 83.53
C SER A 1115 35.70 18.94 83.41
N ASN A 1116 36.06 20.22 83.46
CA ASN A 1116 35.14 21.33 83.23
C ASN A 1116 34.46 21.29 81.85
N VAL A 1117 33.23 21.81 81.80
CA VAL A 1117 32.62 22.38 80.60
C VAL A 1117 32.91 23.88 80.66
N GLN A 1118 33.40 24.48 79.57
CA GLN A 1118 33.62 25.92 79.47
C GLN A 1118 32.76 26.48 78.35
N ILE A 1119 31.97 27.51 78.67
CA ILE A 1119 31.20 28.29 77.71
C ILE A 1119 31.81 29.69 77.72
N ALA A 1120 32.21 30.18 76.53
CA ALA A 1120 32.80 31.50 76.35
C ALA A 1120 32.05 32.23 75.24
N SER A 1121 31.44 33.36 75.58
CA SER A 1121 30.66 34.20 74.65
C SER A 1121 30.70 35.66 75.11
N LYS A 1122 30.27 36.57 74.23
CA LYS A 1122 30.11 37.99 74.56
C LYS A 1122 28.97 38.22 75.57
N GLU A 1123 27.88 37.49 75.39
CA GLU A 1123 26.66 37.49 76.21
C GLU A 1123 26.21 36.01 76.36
N PHE A 1124 25.67 35.63 77.52
CA PHE A 1124 25.19 34.27 77.79
C PHE A 1124 23.87 34.33 78.53
N ASN A 1125 22.77 34.03 77.81
CA ASN A 1125 21.42 34.12 78.33
C ASN A 1125 20.88 32.71 78.59
N ILE A 1126 20.48 32.43 79.84
CA ILE A 1126 19.70 31.24 80.20
C ILE A 1126 18.26 31.70 80.39
N ILE A 1127 17.34 31.13 79.61
CA ILE A 1127 15.91 31.41 79.68
C ILE A 1127 15.20 30.07 79.84
N ALA A 1128 14.31 29.96 80.83
CA ALA A 1128 13.38 28.85 80.97
C ALA A 1128 11.97 29.43 80.94
N ASP A 1129 11.15 28.99 79.98
CA ASP A 1129 9.75 29.38 79.88
C ASP A 1129 8.90 28.39 80.68
N GLY A 1130 8.09 28.89 81.61
CA GLY A 1130 7.26 28.09 82.54
C GLY A 1130 7.98 27.13 83.50
N GLY A 1131 9.30 26.98 83.43
CA GLY A 1131 10.09 25.98 84.17
C GLY A 1131 11.10 26.54 85.20
N ASN A 1132 11.69 25.65 86.00
CA ASN A 1132 12.73 26.00 86.98
C ASN A 1132 14.12 26.08 86.33
N VAL A 1133 14.94 27.06 86.75
CA VAL A 1133 16.39 27.09 86.46
C VAL A 1133 17.15 26.64 87.69
N LYS A 1134 17.86 25.50 87.62
CA LYS A 1134 18.50 24.86 88.78
C LYS A 1134 19.97 24.56 88.55
N ILE A 1135 20.82 25.13 89.41
CA ILE A 1135 22.24 24.78 89.54
C ILE A 1135 22.40 23.96 90.83
N ALA A 1136 22.92 22.74 90.74
CA ALA A 1136 23.01 21.82 91.87
C ALA A 1136 24.37 21.10 91.92
N LEU A 1137 24.89 20.95 93.13
CA LEU A 1137 26.03 20.08 93.43
C LEU A 1137 25.53 18.78 94.11
N PRO A 1138 26.13 17.61 93.84
CA PRO A 1138 25.72 16.33 94.46
C PRO A 1138 25.79 16.31 95.99
N ASN A 1139 26.51 17.25 96.61
CA ASN A 1139 26.58 17.42 98.07
C ASN A 1139 25.38 18.16 98.68
N GLY A 1140 24.32 18.43 97.92
CA GLY A 1140 23.09 19.08 98.40
C GLY A 1140 23.14 20.62 98.48
N THR A 1141 24.20 21.25 97.96
CA THR A 1141 24.22 22.70 97.69
C THR A 1141 23.49 22.99 96.39
N THR A 1142 22.54 23.93 96.39
CA THR A 1142 21.69 24.27 95.24
C THR A 1142 21.41 25.78 95.15
N PHE A 1143 21.28 26.28 93.93
CA PHE A 1143 20.72 27.58 93.62
C PHE A 1143 19.63 27.38 92.55
N GLU A 1144 18.38 27.70 92.88
CA GLU A 1144 17.22 27.38 92.06
C GLU A 1144 16.26 28.56 91.95
N MET A 1145 15.95 28.98 90.73
CA MET A 1145 14.84 29.88 90.42
C MET A 1145 13.64 29.01 90.03
N THR A 1146 12.50 29.19 90.68
CA THR A 1146 11.29 28.40 90.40
C THR A 1146 10.36 29.10 89.41
N SER A 1147 9.50 28.33 88.74
CA SER A 1147 8.42 28.88 87.89
C SER A 1147 7.37 29.70 88.67
N THR A 1148 7.34 29.59 90.01
CA THR A 1148 6.55 30.46 90.91
C THR A 1148 7.21 31.81 91.20
N GLY A 1149 8.47 32.02 90.76
CA GLY A 1149 9.24 33.25 90.98
C GLY A 1149 10.10 33.27 92.25
N ASP A 1150 10.21 32.15 92.97
CA ASP A 1150 11.04 32.05 94.18
C ASP A 1150 12.51 31.78 93.82
N ILE A 1151 13.44 32.42 94.52
CA ILE A 1151 14.88 32.18 94.40
C ILE A 1151 15.38 31.44 95.65
N ASN A 1152 15.61 30.15 95.51
CA ASN A 1152 15.99 29.22 96.57
C ASN A 1152 17.49 28.94 96.53
N ALA A 1153 18.25 29.65 97.38
CA ALA A 1153 19.66 29.38 97.62
C ALA A 1153 19.85 28.52 98.87
N LYS A 1154 20.57 27.39 98.76
CA LYS A 1154 20.88 26.48 99.86
C LYS A 1154 22.33 26.03 99.78
N ALA A 1155 23.10 26.28 100.84
CA ALA A 1155 24.42 25.68 101.03
C ALA A 1155 24.31 24.44 101.92
N SER A 1156 25.12 23.40 101.67
CA SER A 1156 25.22 22.23 102.54
C SER A 1156 26.31 22.34 103.62
N ARG A 1157 26.91 23.53 103.77
CA ARG A 1157 27.83 23.87 104.86
C ARG A 1157 27.60 25.31 105.34
N ASN A 1158 28.34 26.28 104.80
CA ASN A 1158 28.21 27.70 105.11
C ASN A 1158 27.83 28.46 103.83
N MET A 1159 27.04 29.53 103.98
CA MET A 1159 26.80 30.51 102.92
C MET A 1159 27.49 31.81 103.33
N ASN A 1160 28.66 32.08 102.76
CA ASN A 1160 29.46 33.26 103.09
C ASN A 1160 29.09 34.39 102.13
N PHE A 1161 28.64 35.52 102.66
CA PHE A 1161 28.45 36.76 101.91
C PHE A 1161 29.45 37.80 102.43
N GLU A 1162 30.27 38.35 101.53
CA GLU A 1162 31.29 39.35 101.84
C GLU A 1162 31.15 40.54 100.89
N ALA A 1163 31.31 41.76 101.41
CA ALA A 1163 31.26 42.99 100.64
C ALA A 1163 32.20 44.03 101.23
N ALA A 1164 32.98 44.71 100.39
CA ALA A 1164 33.85 45.83 100.77
C ALA A 1164 33.08 47.15 101.04
N GLY A 1165 31.75 47.08 101.16
CA GLY A 1165 30.83 48.20 101.34
C GLY A 1165 29.45 47.71 101.79
N THR A 1166 28.46 48.60 101.84
CA THR A 1166 27.16 48.31 102.46
C THR A 1166 26.34 47.27 101.70
N MET A 1167 26.10 46.12 102.33
CA MET A 1167 25.15 45.10 101.85
C MET A 1167 23.72 45.51 102.18
N ASN A 1168 22.86 45.61 101.17
CA ASN A 1168 21.47 46.06 101.33
C ASN A 1168 20.49 44.93 101.01
N LEU A 1169 19.72 44.49 102.00
CA LEU A 1169 18.60 43.56 101.82
C LEU A 1169 17.28 44.34 101.93
N LYS A 1170 16.39 44.20 100.94
CA LYS A 1170 15.06 44.83 100.92
C LYS A 1170 13.98 43.83 100.55
N ALA A 1171 12.98 43.68 101.42
CA ALA A 1171 11.75 42.96 101.17
C ALA A 1171 10.64 43.54 102.08
N ASN A 1172 9.37 43.30 101.76
CA ASN A 1172 8.24 43.73 102.60
C ASN A 1172 8.24 43.05 103.98
N ARG A 1173 8.92 41.89 104.10
CA ARG A 1173 9.20 41.19 105.35
C ARG A 1173 10.47 40.37 105.17
N ILE A 1174 11.38 40.44 106.14
CA ILE A 1174 12.55 39.54 106.25
C ILE A 1174 12.36 38.72 107.52
N ASN A 1175 12.37 37.39 107.41
CA ASN A 1175 12.44 36.50 108.57
C ASN A 1175 13.88 36.02 108.71
N LEU A 1176 14.50 36.27 109.86
CA LEU A 1176 15.77 35.67 110.25
C LEU A 1176 15.47 34.73 111.43
N ASN A 1177 15.95 33.49 111.34
CA ASN A 1177 15.89 32.45 112.37
C ASN A 1177 17.32 31.96 112.67
#